data_AF-A0A8J3HDU3-F1
#
_entry.id   AF-A0A8J3HDU3-F1
#
_cell.length_a   1.000
_cell.length_b   1.000
_cell.length_c   1.000
_cell.angle_alpha   90.00
_cell.angle_beta   90.00
_cell.angle_gamma   90.00
#
_symmetry.space_group_name_H-M   'P 1'
#
loop_
_entity.id
_entity.type
_entity.pdbx_description
1 polymer ?
#
loop_
_entity_poly.entity_id
_entity_poly.type
_entity_poly.pdbx_seq_one_letter_code
_entity_poly.pdbx_strand_id
1 'polypeptide(L)'
;MDALATVLLRRAGAVALPQDAAGQPPADGDQWVRAFEADLAARGWLLDPALRRRFAALAAPTRLSWADWMSAVADEAVGADREHAPLFRDFPDIPVSPDSLYVQRLLAHLFQAAGAPCALCGITGAVRPMDPCGHLACTECFDPAAYSGCPICGQRLTADSPYLVLAEPAEPAPPGPALRLRRITLDEAPAASAVRLRDELVGRTAALGAADRADLEILVAATAPGRLDWLPPTVPARETLALLVAWALHATALTDGYGPVLREAAGRWSTATDAARALWAYSGGDPGLILPRKPVTGGPMEGFRPVGEPRLTVAVPRVRALPRVLRRAVLAFVDGLDPATAAEDVARHPVVWKRLGERLHPYEAVGAHPRAAVVFATLRGTRTPVDGPLGLAMAEAAARRPERLIVSYHRGTASVRVRSFAALVEEAIAYGDAFTAAALLAHRPGDLWRRADHLLRLAADDPDAPAVVADAIAQAAARVSPNVLAVAAAALTGRDGDRARPATAAASVPVGASVTEAVGAAGSAPVGALGAALRRAAGLNIRVATPTGYAVQVPGTPRRTFFPKGDVVRAWTAPEQRAPLPAELTARVRAVADAELTARAARLERFDLAVLDAALAQVPAPGRDRAGSAQLAGWPRGSVRPLPDAATVRLFLHWVDSGSHRVDLDLSCGFYDEGWNPVGHCDFTQLRFRHDAAVHSGDLTSAPAPLGATEFLDLNRSALLTAGVRWAVPVVLSYNDVPFELLDAAFAGFSLPGPRSRGLDAGRVMQKFGLRGDAKSLAPLVLDVAAGSVMWVDASMSTKGYGHSIGAHGARLGRLAADLWDHFQDGHRPTLLDVAAWHAAARADRVLVVHADGTATEIVAADPAATVAAVRAAAVAPTGDPAPERAGRILAAAVDPTRLAQLAGAEVTAGSTAILVDGEAAPPWTAVTAADLMAALIPAPEDD
;
A
#
# COMPACT_ATOMS: atom_id res chain seq x y z
N MET A 1 30.93 -4.75 -2.63
CA MET A 1 30.63 -4.52 -1.20
C MET A 1 29.67 -5.57 -0.69
N ASP A 2 29.62 -5.83 0.63
CA ASP A 2 28.69 -6.82 1.18
C ASP A 2 27.23 -6.32 1.20
N ALA A 3 26.29 -7.25 1.35
CA ALA A 3 24.86 -6.94 1.37
C ALA A 3 24.43 -6.12 2.59
N LEU A 4 25.12 -6.29 3.74
CA LEU A 4 24.81 -5.59 4.97
C LEU A 4 25.11 -4.09 4.85
N ALA A 5 26.27 -3.72 4.32
CA ALA A 5 26.67 -2.34 4.07
C ALA A 5 25.66 -1.62 3.17
N THR A 6 25.10 -2.32 2.18
CA THR A 6 24.06 -1.78 1.29
C THR A 6 22.77 -1.50 2.04
N VAL A 7 22.35 -2.40 2.94
CA VAL A 7 21.19 -2.18 3.82
C VAL A 7 21.44 -1.00 4.78
N LEU A 8 22.63 -0.91 5.39
CA LEU A 8 22.97 0.18 6.31
C LEU A 8 22.96 1.55 5.61
N LEU A 9 23.56 1.66 4.42
CA LEU A 9 23.55 2.91 3.64
C LEU A 9 22.11 3.29 3.24
N ARG A 10 21.35 2.35 2.68
CA ARG A 10 19.99 2.63 2.18
C ARG A 10 19.00 2.98 3.29
N ARG A 11 19.08 2.30 4.44
CA ARG A 11 18.10 2.46 5.54
C ARG A 11 18.49 3.47 6.59
N ALA A 12 19.78 3.55 6.94
CA ALA A 12 20.27 4.41 8.01
C ALA A 12 21.13 5.57 7.49
N GLY A 13 21.35 5.67 6.18
CA GLY A 13 22.30 6.65 5.62
C GLY A 13 23.70 6.44 6.19
N ALA A 14 24.09 5.22 6.57
CA ALA A 14 25.28 4.99 7.37
C ALA A 14 26.29 4.09 6.65
N VAL A 15 27.58 4.42 6.74
CA VAL A 15 28.67 3.69 6.08
C VAL A 15 29.81 3.41 7.05
N ALA A 16 30.22 2.15 7.15
CA ALA A 16 31.39 1.73 7.92
C ALA A 16 32.64 1.66 7.02
N LEU A 17 33.39 2.76 6.93
CA LEU A 17 34.63 2.80 6.17
C LEU A 17 35.79 2.13 6.93
N PRO A 18 36.72 1.48 6.21
CA PRO A 18 37.92 0.94 6.84
C PRO A 18 38.76 2.06 7.48
N GLN A 19 39.58 1.67 8.46
CA GLN A 19 40.69 2.50 8.95
C GLN A 19 41.95 2.01 8.23
N ASP A 20 42.56 2.85 7.40
CA ASP A 20 43.85 2.51 6.79
C ASP A 20 44.95 2.48 7.87
N ALA A 21 45.92 1.58 7.70
CA ALA A 21 47.08 1.51 8.58
C ALA A 21 47.86 2.84 8.53
N ALA A 22 48.31 3.33 9.69
CA ALA A 22 48.96 4.63 9.89
C ALA A 22 49.96 5.00 8.77
N GLY A 23 49.47 5.71 7.76
CA GLY A 23 50.20 6.25 6.62
C GLY A 23 49.89 7.73 6.47
N GLN A 24 50.76 8.46 5.77
CA GLN A 24 50.55 9.88 5.54
C GLN A 24 49.35 10.08 4.60
N PRO A 25 48.38 10.95 4.93
CA PRO A 25 47.18 11.13 4.12
C PRO A 25 47.55 11.57 2.69
N PRO A 26 46.85 11.07 1.66
CA PRO A 26 47.10 11.47 0.28
C PRO A 26 46.95 12.99 0.11
N ALA A 27 47.90 13.62 -0.60
CA ALA A 27 47.88 15.07 -0.81
C ALA A 27 46.64 15.57 -1.61
N ASP A 28 46.03 14.70 -2.41
CA ASP A 28 44.85 14.97 -3.24
C ASP A 28 43.52 14.66 -2.52
N GLY A 29 43.57 14.10 -1.30
CA GLY A 29 42.40 13.59 -0.57
C GLY A 29 41.24 14.58 -0.48
N ASP A 30 41.51 15.78 0.03
CA ASP A 30 40.48 16.82 0.21
C ASP A 30 39.90 17.34 -1.10
N GLN A 31 40.73 17.46 -2.15
CA GLN A 31 40.27 17.92 -3.46
C GLN A 31 39.35 16.88 -4.10
N TRP A 32 39.74 15.61 -4.03
CA TRP A 32 38.96 14.50 -4.57
C TRP A 32 37.62 14.35 -3.85
N VAL A 33 37.60 14.43 -2.52
CA VAL A 33 36.36 14.32 -1.74
C VAL A 33 35.37 15.43 -2.07
N ARG A 34 35.85 16.65 -2.36
CA ARG A 34 34.96 17.75 -2.83
C ARG A 34 34.30 17.43 -4.18
N ALA A 35 35.02 16.80 -5.09
CA ALA A 35 34.45 16.36 -6.38
C ALA A 35 33.40 15.27 -6.16
N PHE A 36 33.72 14.27 -5.34
CA PHE A 36 32.78 13.21 -4.99
C PHE A 36 31.53 13.72 -4.24
N GLU A 37 31.67 14.67 -3.32
CA GLU A 37 30.54 15.34 -2.65
C GLU A 37 29.62 16.04 -3.66
N ALA A 38 30.17 16.66 -4.71
CA ALA A 38 29.37 17.28 -5.76
C ALA A 38 28.57 16.24 -6.56
N ASP A 39 29.17 15.10 -6.89
CA ASP A 39 28.51 14.00 -7.60
C ASP A 39 27.39 13.36 -6.76
N LEU A 40 27.59 13.23 -5.45
CA LEU A 40 26.55 12.77 -4.51
C LEU A 40 25.46 13.83 -4.32
N ALA A 41 25.80 15.12 -4.27
CA ALA A 41 24.82 16.19 -4.13
C ALA A 41 23.86 16.23 -5.32
N ALA A 42 24.36 15.97 -6.53
CA ALA A 42 23.52 15.81 -7.73
C ALA A 42 22.53 14.63 -7.64
N ARG A 43 22.81 13.65 -6.77
CA ARG A 43 21.95 12.49 -6.45
C ARG A 43 21.11 12.68 -5.19
N GLY A 44 21.17 13.86 -4.57
CA GLY A 44 20.42 14.16 -3.35
C GLY A 44 21.09 13.66 -2.06
N TRP A 45 22.42 13.50 -2.03
CA TRP A 45 23.17 13.05 -0.86
C TRP A 45 24.33 13.99 -0.51
N LEU A 46 24.68 14.07 0.77
CA LEU A 46 25.84 14.79 1.30
C LEU A 46 26.60 13.92 2.29
N LEU A 47 27.92 14.12 2.41
CA LEU A 47 28.72 13.46 3.45
C LEU A 47 28.69 14.27 4.75
N ASP A 48 28.65 13.58 5.90
CA ASP A 48 28.90 14.23 7.18
C ASP A 48 30.39 14.55 7.37
N PRO A 49 30.75 15.52 8.22
CA PRO A 49 32.14 15.93 8.42
C PRO A 49 33.09 14.81 8.89
N ALA A 50 32.61 13.82 9.66
CA ALA A 50 33.45 12.71 10.10
C ALA A 50 33.75 11.75 8.95
N LEU A 51 32.72 11.38 8.17
CA LEU A 51 32.88 10.55 6.98
C LEU A 51 33.77 11.22 5.93
N ARG A 52 33.62 12.53 5.73
CA ARG A 52 34.48 13.33 4.84
C ARG A 52 35.96 13.20 5.20
N ARG A 53 36.30 13.40 6.48
CA ARG A 53 37.69 13.26 6.97
C ARG A 53 38.21 11.84 6.78
N ARG A 54 37.38 10.83 7.05
CA ARG A 54 37.76 9.43 6.86
C ARG A 54 38.04 9.11 5.39
N PHE A 55 37.17 9.56 4.48
CA PHE A 55 37.38 9.41 3.03
C PHE A 55 38.68 10.06 2.55
N ALA A 56 38.95 11.30 2.97
CA ALA A 56 40.15 12.04 2.56
C ALA A 56 41.46 11.33 2.95
N ALA A 57 41.42 10.51 4.02
CA ALA A 57 42.57 9.75 4.50
C ALA A 57 42.78 8.40 3.78
N LEU A 58 41.80 7.91 3.01
CA LEU A 58 41.89 6.59 2.36
C LEU A 58 42.81 6.60 1.13
N ALA A 59 43.49 5.47 0.89
CA ALA A 59 44.21 5.24 -0.35
C ALA A 59 43.30 5.37 -1.59
N ALA A 60 43.83 5.87 -2.72
CA ALA A 60 43.03 6.16 -3.92
C ALA A 60 42.20 4.97 -4.46
N PRO A 61 42.74 3.72 -4.55
CA PRO A 61 41.94 2.57 -5.00
C PRO A 61 40.75 2.27 -4.08
N THR A 62 40.95 2.42 -2.76
CA THR A 62 39.89 2.24 -1.76
C THR A 62 38.85 3.33 -1.90
N ARG A 63 39.25 4.61 -2.02
CA ARG A 63 38.33 5.74 -2.24
C ARG A 63 37.43 5.53 -3.47
N LEU A 64 38.01 5.14 -4.60
CA LEU A 64 37.29 4.91 -5.85
C LEU A 64 36.25 3.79 -5.69
N SER A 65 36.67 2.62 -5.18
CA SER A 65 35.77 1.47 -4.98
C SER A 65 34.57 1.80 -4.08
N TRP A 66 34.79 2.55 -3.00
CA TRP A 66 33.72 2.99 -2.11
C TRP A 66 32.82 4.05 -2.75
N ALA A 67 33.38 5.01 -3.48
CA ALA A 67 32.57 6.02 -4.18
C ALA A 67 31.73 5.43 -5.30
N ASP A 68 32.27 4.50 -6.09
CA ASP A 68 31.53 3.80 -7.14
C ASP A 68 30.34 3.05 -6.53
N TRP A 69 30.58 2.31 -5.44
CA TRP A 69 29.50 1.59 -4.75
C TRP A 69 28.46 2.54 -4.13
N MET A 70 28.88 3.59 -3.43
CA MET A 70 27.95 4.56 -2.83
C MET A 70 27.12 5.28 -3.90
N SER A 71 27.73 5.64 -5.02
CA SER A 71 27.04 6.25 -6.16
C SER A 71 26.03 5.28 -6.76
N ALA A 72 26.40 4.01 -6.94
CA ALA A 72 25.49 2.97 -7.43
C ALA A 72 24.28 2.76 -6.51
N VAL A 73 24.46 2.74 -5.19
CA VAL A 73 23.35 2.64 -4.23
C VAL A 73 22.46 3.90 -4.26
N ALA A 74 23.06 5.08 -4.40
CA ALA A 74 22.32 6.33 -4.52
C ALA A 74 21.49 6.37 -5.83
N ASP A 75 22.06 5.90 -6.93
CA ASP A 75 21.40 5.80 -8.24
C ASP A 75 20.25 4.78 -8.20
N GLU A 76 20.46 3.60 -7.58
CA GLU A 76 19.43 2.58 -7.39
C GLU A 76 18.23 3.12 -6.58
N ALA A 77 18.48 3.95 -5.56
CA ALA A 77 17.41 4.50 -4.73
C ALA A 77 16.42 5.37 -5.53
N VAL A 78 16.89 6.06 -6.57
CA VAL A 78 16.09 6.96 -7.40
C VAL A 78 15.78 6.39 -8.79
N GLY A 79 16.35 5.23 -9.14
CA GLY A 79 16.14 4.55 -10.42
C GLY A 79 17.14 4.96 -11.51
N ALA A 80 18.11 5.81 -11.19
CA ALA A 80 19.16 6.24 -12.11
C ALA A 80 20.23 5.17 -12.36
N ASP A 81 20.10 3.98 -11.75
CA ASP A 81 20.92 2.79 -12.02
C ASP A 81 20.60 2.14 -13.39
N ARG A 82 19.61 2.68 -14.11
CA ARG A 82 19.14 2.19 -15.40
C ARG A 82 19.44 3.17 -16.50
N GLU A 83 19.65 2.62 -17.70
CA GLU A 83 19.72 3.43 -18.90
C GLU A 83 18.30 3.83 -19.33
N HIS A 84 18.01 5.13 -19.24
CA HIS A 84 16.70 5.68 -19.59
C HIS A 84 16.68 6.18 -21.03
N ALA A 85 16.47 5.25 -21.96
CA ALA A 85 16.31 5.56 -23.39
C ALA A 85 14.84 5.36 -23.83
N PRO A 86 14.03 6.44 -23.94
CA PRO A 86 12.67 6.37 -24.46
C PRO A 86 12.63 6.08 -25.97
N LEU A 87 11.46 5.74 -26.52
CA LEU A 87 11.32 5.45 -27.96
C LEU A 87 11.84 6.61 -28.83
N PHE A 88 11.41 7.84 -28.53
CA PHE A 88 11.93 9.04 -29.21
C PHE A 88 13.13 9.59 -28.43
N ARG A 89 14.32 9.54 -29.04
CA ARG A 89 15.59 9.88 -28.36
C ARG A 89 15.68 11.33 -27.89
N ASP A 90 15.01 12.25 -28.60
CA ASP A 90 15.01 13.69 -28.30
C ASP A 90 13.87 14.14 -27.37
N PHE A 91 13.17 13.21 -26.71
CA PHE A 91 12.12 13.55 -25.73
C PHE A 91 12.56 14.68 -24.77
N PRO A 92 11.74 15.71 -24.52
CA PRO A 92 10.32 15.86 -24.88
C PRO A 92 10.00 16.28 -26.31
N ASP A 93 11.02 16.48 -27.16
CA ASP A 93 10.84 16.87 -28.56
C ASP A 93 10.48 15.64 -29.41
N ILE A 94 9.19 15.30 -29.45
CA ILE A 94 8.63 14.22 -30.28
C ILE A 94 8.00 14.77 -31.58
N PRO A 95 7.71 13.94 -32.60
CA PRO A 95 7.05 14.39 -33.82
C PRO A 95 5.77 15.22 -33.56
N VAL A 96 5.63 16.33 -34.32
CA VAL A 96 4.57 17.35 -34.10
C VAL A 96 3.17 16.80 -34.38
N SER A 97 3.02 15.86 -35.32
CA SER A 97 1.75 15.23 -35.68
C SER A 97 1.78 13.72 -35.42
N PRO A 98 1.41 13.27 -34.20
CA PRO A 98 1.29 11.85 -33.88
C PRO A 98 0.30 11.10 -34.80
N ASP A 99 -0.78 11.75 -35.23
CA ASP A 99 -1.77 11.15 -36.15
C ASP A 99 -1.15 10.85 -37.52
N SER A 100 -0.35 11.77 -38.05
CA SER A 100 0.38 11.55 -39.30
C SER A 100 1.40 10.42 -39.15
N LEU A 101 2.09 10.36 -38.00
CA LEU A 101 3.00 9.27 -37.70
C LEU A 101 2.27 7.92 -37.63
N TYR A 102 1.10 7.85 -37.00
CA TYR A 102 0.27 6.65 -36.95
C TYR A 102 -0.11 6.17 -38.36
N VAL A 103 -0.57 7.08 -39.23
CA VAL A 103 -0.91 6.75 -40.63
C VAL A 103 0.34 6.25 -41.39
N GLN A 104 1.49 6.91 -41.23
CA GLN A 104 2.73 6.46 -41.86
C GLN A 104 3.14 5.06 -41.40
N ARG A 105 3.05 4.77 -40.09
CA ARG A 105 3.29 3.43 -39.53
C ARG A 105 2.36 2.39 -40.13
N LEU A 106 1.07 2.70 -40.21
CA LEU A 106 0.06 1.79 -40.77
C LEU A 106 0.32 1.50 -42.26
N LEU A 107 0.61 2.54 -43.06
CA LEU A 107 0.93 2.38 -44.47
C LEU A 107 2.21 1.57 -44.68
N ALA A 108 3.26 1.84 -43.90
CA ALA A 108 4.49 1.04 -43.94
C ALA A 108 4.22 -0.43 -43.56
N HIS A 109 3.46 -0.68 -42.48
CA HIS A 109 3.13 -2.03 -42.04
C HIS A 109 2.31 -2.82 -43.08
N LEU A 110 1.31 -2.19 -43.71
CA LEU A 110 0.40 -2.86 -44.64
C LEU A 110 0.98 -3.03 -46.06
N PHE A 111 1.77 -2.07 -46.54
CA PHE A 111 2.14 -1.99 -47.96
C PHE A 111 3.63 -2.14 -48.24
N GLN A 112 4.51 -2.03 -47.24
CA GLN A 112 5.95 -2.18 -47.50
C GLN A 112 6.31 -3.63 -47.79
N ALA A 113 7.00 -3.86 -48.91
CA ALA A 113 7.55 -5.15 -49.29
C ALA A 113 9.10 -5.13 -49.29
N ALA A 114 9.72 -6.27 -49.05
CA ALA A 114 11.18 -6.40 -49.05
C ALA A 114 11.75 -6.17 -50.45
N GLY A 115 12.78 -5.35 -50.56
CA GLY A 115 13.43 -4.99 -51.84
C GLY A 115 12.63 -4.01 -52.73
N ALA A 116 11.38 -3.70 -52.38
CA ALA A 116 10.59 -2.68 -53.08
C ALA A 116 11.04 -1.26 -52.70
N PRO A 117 10.77 -0.23 -53.54
CA PRO A 117 10.86 1.16 -53.12
C PRO A 117 10.02 1.43 -51.87
N CYS A 118 10.36 2.46 -51.11
CA CYS A 118 9.59 2.83 -49.91
C CYS A 118 8.13 3.16 -50.28
N ALA A 119 7.17 2.57 -49.56
CA ALA A 119 5.74 2.82 -49.77
C ALA A 119 5.30 4.26 -49.42
N LEU A 120 6.13 5.01 -48.70
CA LEU A 120 5.85 6.39 -48.28
C LEU A 120 6.53 7.42 -49.19
N CYS A 121 7.85 7.29 -49.42
CA CYS A 121 8.62 8.28 -50.17
C CYS A 121 9.11 7.81 -51.56
N GLY A 122 8.94 6.53 -51.91
CA GLY A 122 9.37 5.98 -53.20
C GLY A 122 10.88 5.76 -53.37
N ILE A 123 11.69 6.01 -52.35
CA ILE A 123 13.15 5.83 -52.42
C ILE A 123 13.50 4.34 -52.44
N THR A 124 14.30 3.94 -53.42
CA THR A 124 14.84 2.57 -53.54
C THR A 124 16.07 2.39 -52.65
N GLY A 125 16.16 1.26 -51.95
CA GLY A 125 17.35 0.90 -51.16
C GLY A 125 17.44 1.52 -49.76
N ALA A 126 16.50 2.38 -49.37
CA ALA A 126 16.43 2.97 -48.02
C ALA A 126 15.64 2.12 -47.00
N VAL A 127 14.95 1.07 -47.46
CA VAL A 127 14.17 0.17 -46.59
C VAL A 127 15.10 -0.86 -45.95
N ARG A 128 14.96 -1.05 -44.64
CA ARG A 128 15.71 -2.03 -43.85
C ARG A 128 14.74 -2.91 -43.05
N PRO A 129 15.01 -4.22 -42.90
CA PRO A 129 14.31 -5.03 -41.93
C PRO A 129 14.78 -4.71 -40.51
N MET A 130 13.83 -4.65 -39.59
CA MET A 130 14.05 -4.43 -38.17
C MET A 130 14.22 -5.77 -37.47
N ASP A 131 15.22 -5.92 -36.61
CA ASP A 131 15.46 -7.14 -35.84
C ASP A 131 15.11 -6.88 -34.36
N PRO A 132 14.28 -7.70 -33.69
CA PRO A 132 13.75 -9.00 -34.12
C PRO A 132 12.33 -9.00 -34.69
N CYS A 133 11.67 -7.85 -34.77
CA CYS A 133 10.25 -7.78 -35.17
C CYS A 133 9.99 -8.06 -36.66
N GLY A 134 11.01 -7.99 -37.52
CA GLY A 134 10.92 -8.21 -38.97
C GLY A 134 10.27 -7.06 -39.76
N HIS A 135 9.79 -6.01 -39.09
CA HIS A 135 9.16 -4.88 -39.76
C HIS A 135 10.11 -4.21 -40.76
N LEU A 136 9.57 -3.73 -41.87
CA LEU A 136 10.34 -3.03 -42.90
C LEU A 136 10.16 -1.52 -42.72
N ALA A 137 11.22 -0.81 -42.34
CA ALA A 137 11.17 0.64 -42.15
C ALA A 137 12.18 1.35 -43.07
N CYS A 138 11.76 2.50 -43.62
CA CYS A 138 12.61 3.35 -44.44
C CYS A 138 13.38 4.34 -43.58
N THR A 139 14.71 4.39 -43.71
CA THR A 139 15.60 5.28 -42.95
C THR A 139 15.40 6.77 -43.25
N GLU A 140 14.74 7.11 -44.36
CA GLU A 140 14.43 8.50 -44.71
C GLU A 140 13.07 8.96 -44.15
N CYS A 141 12.10 8.04 -44.06
CA CYS A 141 10.78 8.36 -43.51
C CYS A 141 10.74 8.23 -41.98
N PHE A 142 11.58 7.35 -41.45
CA PHE A 142 11.79 7.14 -40.03
C PHE A 142 13.28 7.31 -39.79
N ASP A 143 13.69 8.48 -39.30
CA ASP A 143 15.11 8.79 -39.08
C ASP A 143 15.70 7.87 -37.99
N PRO A 144 16.70 7.02 -38.29
CA PRO A 144 17.42 6.21 -37.32
C PRO A 144 17.92 6.97 -36.08
N ALA A 145 18.28 8.25 -36.23
CA ALA A 145 18.76 9.08 -35.13
C ALA A 145 17.63 9.49 -34.15
N ALA A 146 16.36 9.43 -34.58
CA ALA A 146 15.23 9.82 -33.76
C ALA A 146 14.66 8.69 -32.88
N TYR A 147 14.97 7.42 -33.19
CA TYR A 147 14.34 6.25 -32.54
C TYR A 147 15.33 5.36 -31.77
N SER A 148 14.91 4.84 -30.62
CA SER A 148 15.67 3.84 -29.84
C SER A 148 15.12 2.41 -29.97
N GLY A 149 14.10 2.23 -30.81
CA GLY A 149 13.43 0.97 -31.10
C GLY A 149 12.80 0.99 -32.50
N CYS A 150 12.03 -0.04 -32.84
CA CYS A 150 11.31 -0.11 -34.10
C CYS A 150 10.33 1.07 -34.22
N PRO A 151 10.41 1.91 -35.27
CA PRO A 151 9.51 3.05 -35.43
C PRO A 151 8.07 2.65 -35.75
N ILE A 152 7.83 1.38 -36.09
CA ILE A 152 6.50 0.85 -36.48
C ILE A 152 5.78 0.23 -35.28
N CYS A 153 6.45 -0.67 -34.56
CA CYS A 153 5.81 -1.44 -33.47
C CYS A 153 6.35 -1.15 -32.08
N GLY A 154 7.34 -0.26 -31.91
CA GLY A 154 7.90 0.05 -30.59
C GLY A 154 8.82 -1.02 -30.00
N GLN A 155 8.93 -2.20 -30.64
CA GLN A 155 9.82 -3.26 -30.15
C GLN A 155 11.28 -2.80 -30.14
N ARG A 156 11.99 -3.04 -29.02
CA ARG A 156 13.44 -2.79 -28.87
C ARG A 156 14.20 -3.58 -29.93
N LEU A 157 15.13 -2.90 -30.59
CA LEU A 157 15.99 -3.52 -31.59
C LEU A 157 17.23 -4.13 -30.94
N THR A 158 17.75 -5.19 -31.56
CA THR A 158 19.04 -5.78 -31.19
C THR A 158 20.20 -4.82 -31.48
N ALA A 159 21.28 -4.91 -30.71
CA ALA A 159 22.41 -3.97 -30.80
C ALA A 159 23.16 -4.04 -32.15
N ASP A 160 23.06 -5.16 -32.87
CA ASP A 160 23.61 -5.37 -34.21
C ASP A 160 22.66 -4.94 -35.34
N SER A 161 21.48 -4.40 -35.00
CA SER A 161 20.55 -3.89 -36.00
C SER A 161 21.19 -2.77 -36.82
N PRO A 162 21.21 -2.87 -38.17
CA PRO A 162 21.81 -1.85 -39.04
C PRO A 162 21.00 -0.55 -39.08
N TYR A 163 19.83 -0.54 -38.41
CA TYR A 163 18.98 0.63 -38.25
C TYR A 163 19.34 1.46 -37.02
N LEU A 164 20.03 0.91 -36.03
CA LEU A 164 20.45 1.69 -34.87
C LEU A 164 21.72 2.47 -35.21
N VAL A 165 21.68 3.79 -35.05
CA VAL A 165 22.87 4.64 -35.10
C VAL A 165 23.49 4.68 -33.71
N LEU A 166 24.77 4.30 -33.63
CA LEU A 166 25.62 4.64 -32.49
C LEU A 166 25.75 6.16 -32.44
N ALA A 167 25.05 6.77 -31.50
CA ALA A 167 25.13 8.20 -31.24
C ALA A 167 26.03 8.40 -30.02
N GLU A 168 26.85 9.45 -30.03
CA GLU A 168 27.46 9.91 -28.79
C GLU A 168 26.34 10.28 -27.80
N PRO A 169 26.49 9.95 -26.50
CA PRO A 169 25.54 10.41 -25.50
C PRO A 169 25.39 11.92 -25.63
N ALA A 170 24.15 12.40 -25.76
CA ALA A 170 23.91 13.83 -25.75
C ALA A 170 24.53 14.42 -24.47
N GLU A 171 25.19 15.58 -24.57
CA GLU A 171 25.72 16.26 -23.39
C GLU A 171 24.59 16.40 -22.36
N PRO A 172 24.74 15.81 -21.16
CA PRO A 172 23.68 15.90 -20.17
C PRO A 172 23.49 17.37 -19.83
N ALA A 173 22.22 17.83 -19.89
CA ALA A 173 21.88 19.13 -19.37
C ALA A 173 22.36 19.21 -17.91
N PRO A 174 22.92 20.36 -17.46
CA PRO A 174 23.36 20.48 -16.09
C PRO A 174 22.17 20.20 -15.17
N PRO A 175 22.28 19.24 -14.24
CA PRO A 175 21.17 18.89 -13.39
C PRO A 175 20.77 20.11 -12.57
N GLY A 176 19.48 20.39 -12.49
CA GLY A 176 18.97 21.39 -11.56
C GLY A 176 19.33 21.01 -10.11
N PRO A 177 19.28 21.95 -9.15
CA PRO A 177 19.57 21.64 -7.76
C PRO A 177 18.67 20.51 -7.27
N ALA A 178 19.23 19.62 -6.44
CA ALA A 178 18.48 18.51 -5.87
C ALA A 178 17.30 19.05 -5.05
N LEU A 179 16.15 18.38 -5.14
CA LEU A 179 14.94 18.76 -4.40
C LEU A 179 15.08 18.47 -2.90
N ARG A 180 15.91 17.47 -2.56
CA ARG A 180 16.16 17.05 -1.18
C ARG A 180 17.59 16.52 -1.05
N LEU A 181 18.26 16.89 0.05
CA LEU A 181 19.58 16.37 0.41
C LEU A 181 19.46 15.48 1.65
N ARG A 182 19.99 14.26 1.55
CA ARG A 182 20.12 13.30 2.66
C ARG A 182 21.57 13.24 3.09
N ARG A 183 21.84 13.15 4.39
CA ARG A 183 23.21 13.08 4.90
C ARG A 183 23.61 11.63 5.11
N ILE A 184 24.82 11.28 4.67
CA ILE A 184 25.46 10.00 4.92
C ILE A 184 26.42 10.16 6.09
N THR A 185 26.30 9.32 7.11
CA THR A 185 27.13 9.37 8.32
C THR A 185 28.11 8.20 8.40
N LEU A 186 29.26 8.43 9.03
CA LEU A 186 30.19 7.37 9.40
C LEU A 186 29.59 6.46 10.50
N ASP A 187 29.54 5.15 10.24
CA ASP A 187 29.14 4.13 11.23
C ASP A 187 30.36 3.46 11.83
N GLU A 188 30.66 3.75 13.10
CA GLU A 188 31.77 3.13 13.82
C GLU A 188 31.36 1.79 14.46
N ALA A 189 30.07 1.43 14.45
CA ALA A 189 29.54 0.20 15.07
C ALA A 189 28.48 -0.49 14.19
N PRO A 190 28.83 -0.95 12.97
CA PRO A 190 27.87 -1.50 12.00
C PRO A 190 27.07 -2.70 12.52
N ALA A 191 27.65 -3.53 13.40
CA ALA A 191 26.94 -4.64 14.03
C ALA A 191 25.80 -4.16 14.95
N ALA A 192 26.02 -3.08 15.71
CA ALA A 192 25.00 -2.49 16.57
C ALA A 192 23.90 -1.81 15.74
N SER A 193 24.27 -1.12 14.66
CA SER A 193 23.32 -0.56 13.70
C SER A 193 22.46 -1.64 13.03
N ALA A 194 23.06 -2.79 12.67
CA ALA A 194 22.34 -3.92 12.10
C ALA A 194 21.30 -4.50 13.07
N VAL A 195 21.67 -4.67 14.35
CA VAL A 195 20.74 -5.14 15.40
C VAL A 195 19.60 -4.14 15.59
N ARG A 196 19.89 -2.84 15.67
CA ARG A 196 18.88 -1.78 15.80
C ARG A 196 17.87 -1.81 14.65
N LEU A 197 18.33 -1.84 13.41
CA LEU A 197 17.46 -1.88 12.22
C LEU A 197 16.64 -3.17 12.12
N ARG A 198 17.23 -4.30 12.50
CA ARG A 198 16.53 -5.59 12.57
C ARG A 198 15.35 -5.49 13.54
N ASP A 199 15.62 -5.01 14.74
CA ASP A 199 14.62 -4.94 15.82
C ASP A 199 13.52 -3.92 15.48
N GLU A 200 13.87 -2.80 14.84
CA GLU A 200 12.90 -1.84 14.28
C GLU A 200 11.96 -2.50 13.26
N LEU A 201 12.51 -3.24 12.29
CA LEU A 201 11.72 -3.94 11.27
C LEU A 201 10.83 -5.03 11.88
N VAL A 202 11.32 -5.77 12.89
CA VAL A 202 10.52 -6.78 13.62
C VAL A 202 9.40 -6.12 14.45
N GLY A 203 9.63 -4.92 14.98
CA GLY A 203 8.67 -4.15 15.76
C GLY A 203 7.50 -3.56 14.96
N ARG A 204 7.58 -3.53 13.62
CA ARG A 204 6.52 -2.95 12.78
C ARG A 204 5.19 -3.68 12.95
N THR A 205 4.12 -2.90 13.09
CA THR A 205 2.75 -3.42 13.32
C THR A 205 1.99 -3.83 12.06
N ALA A 206 2.55 -3.49 10.89
CA ALA A 206 2.08 -3.88 9.57
C ALA A 206 3.00 -4.97 8.98
N ALA A 207 2.46 -5.74 8.04
CA ALA A 207 3.28 -6.70 7.30
C ALA A 207 4.35 -5.95 6.49
N LEU A 208 5.58 -6.46 6.51
CA LEU A 208 6.69 -5.86 5.77
C LEU A 208 6.46 -5.95 4.25
N GLY A 209 6.80 -4.89 3.53
CA GLY A 209 6.90 -4.93 2.07
C GLY A 209 8.09 -5.78 1.62
N ALA A 210 8.16 -6.18 0.35
CA ALA A 210 9.21 -7.10 -0.12
C ALA A 210 10.65 -6.56 0.04
N ALA A 211 10.85 -5.23 -0.10
CA ALA A 211 12.15 -4.61 0.15
C ALA A 211 12.54 -4.70 1.64
N ASP A 212 11.62 -4.34 2.55
CA ASP A 212 11.83 -4.50 3.99
C ASP A 212 12.05 -5.97 4.39
N ARG A 213 11.39 -6.93 3.73
CA ARG A 213 11.61 -8.38 3.97
C ARG A 213 13.01 -8.80 3.55
N ALA A 214 13.48 -8.37 2.38
CA ALA A 214 14.83 -8.66 1.90
C ALA A 214 15.90 -8.05 2.81
N ASP A 215 15.68 -6.80 3.26
CA ASP A 215 16.55 -6.13 4.22
C ASP A 215 16.58 -6.88 5.55
N LEU A 216 15.41 -7.28 6.06
CA LEU A 216 15.31 -8.05 7.30
C LEU A 216 16.03 -9.40 7.18
N GLU A 217 15.93 -10.09 6.04
CA GLU A 217 16.64 -11.35 5.82
C GLU A 217 18.16 -11.18 5.91
N ILE A 218 18.70 -10.14 5.27
CA ILE A 218 20.14 -9.79 5.34
C ILE A 218 20.53 -9.47 6.79
N LEU A 219 19.74 -8.64 7.48
CA LEU A 219 20.01 -8.24 8.86
C LEU A 219 19.96 -9.43 9.84
N VAL A 220 18.99 -10.33 9.69
CA VAL A 220 18.89 -11.55 10.51
C VAL A 220 20.05 -12.50 10.22
N ALA A 221 20.40 -12.70 8.95
CA ALA A 221 21.55 -13.53 8.57
C ALA A 221 22.86 -13.01 9.18
N ALA A 222 23.03 -11.69 9.25
CA ALA A 222 24.23 -11.06 9.81
C ALA A 222 24.28 -11.06 11.35
N THR A 223 23.13 -11.06 12.03
CA THR A 223 23.08 -10.80 13.49
C THR A 223 22.57 -11.96 14.34
N ALA A 224 21.66 -12.80 13.82
CA ALA A 224 21.05 -13.89 14.58
C ALA A 224 20.57 -15.05 13.68
N PRO A 225 21.46 -15.66 12.87
CA PRO A 225 21.07 -16.75 11.97
C PRO A 225 20.61 -17.98 12.76
N GLY A 226 19.49 -18.58 12.34
CA GLY A 226 19.01 -19.87 12.88
C GLY A 226 18.49 -19.82 14.32
N ARG A 227 18.21 -18.64 14.88
CA ARG A 227 17.77 -18.43 16.26
C ARG A 227 16.52 -17.57 16.33
N LEU A 228 15.70 -17.78 17.37
CA LEU A 228 14.48 -17.01 17.64
C LEU A 228 14.49 -16.36 19.04
N ASP A 229 15.47 -16.66 19.88
CA ASP A 229 15.56 -16.24 21.29
C ASP A 229 15.81 -14.74 21.50
N TRP A 230 16.21 -14.02 20.45
CA TRP A 230 16.34 -12.57 20.42
C TRP A 230 15.01 -11.86 20.13
N LEU A 231 13.97 -12.57 19.69
CA LEU A 231 12.69 -11.95 19.35
C LEU A 231 11.98 -11.45 20.60
N PRO A 232 11.31 -10.28 20.52
CA PRO A 232 10.49 -9.80 21.62
C PRO A 232 9.40 -10.82 21.99
N PRO A 233 8.84 -10.75 23.21
CA PRO A 233 7.77 -11.65 23.65
C PRO A 233 6.59 -11.69 22.66
N THR A 234 6.24 -10.52 22.11
CA THR A 234 5.24 -10.39 21.06
C THR A 234 5.84 -9.75 19.82
N VAL A 235 5.73 -10.43 18.68
CA VAL A 235 5.99 -9.85 17.36
C VAL A 235 4.67 -9.32 16.80
N PRO A 236 4.50 -7.99 16.63
CA PRO A 236 3.19 -7.40 16.30
C PRO A 236 2.61 -7.88 14.95
N ALA A 237 3.46 -8.05 13.94
CA ALA A 237 3.09 -8.55 12.63
C ALA A 237 3.25 -10.07 12.55
N ARG A 238 2.12 -10.78 12.51
CA ARG A 238 2.07 -12.25 12.41
C ARG A 238 2.73 -12.79 11.13
N GLU A 239 2.71 -12.02 10.05
CA GLU A 239 3.42 -12.30 8.78
C GLU A 239 4.94 -12.27 8.97
N THR A 240 5.46 -11.28 9.69
CA THR A 240 6.89 -11.13 9.99
C THR A 240 7.37 -12.29 10.87
N LEU A 241 6.62 -12.64 11.91
CA LEU A 241 6.90 -13.82 12.74
C LEU A 241 6.99 -15.10 11.90
N ALA A 242 6.07 -15.30 10.96
CA ALA A 242 6.06 -16.48 10.11
C ALA A 242 7.30 -16.59 9.21
N LEU A 243 7.81 -15.47 8.68
CA LEU A 243 9.06 -15.42 7.91
C LEU A 243 10.26 -15.79 8.78
N LEU A 244 10.36 -15.17 9.95
CA LEU A 244 11.47 -15.41 10.90
C LEU A 244 11.51 -16.87 11.33
N VAL A 245 10.36 -17.46 11.65
CA VAL A 245 10.22 -18.89 11.95
C VAL A 245 10.66 -19.75 10.75
N ALA A 246 10.20 -19.42 9.54
CA ALA A 246 10.56 -20.17 8.33
C ALA A 246 12.07 -20.15 8.07
N TRP A 247 12.71 -18.98 8.16
CA TRP A 247 14.15 -18.82 7.99
C TRP A 247 14.94 -19.57 9.06
N ALA A 248 14.54 -19.47 10.33
CA ALA A 248 15.22 -20.19 11.41
C ALA A 248 15.12 -21.72 11.24
N LEU A 249 13.96 -22.23 10.83
CA LEU A 249 13.76 -23.65 10.53
C LEU A 249 14.56 -24.12 9.31
N HIS A 250 14.79 -23.27 8.30
CA HIS A 250 15.67 -23.58 7.17
C HIS A 250 17.13 -23.59 7.57
N ALA A 251 17.57 -22.57 8.31
CA ALA A 251 18.96 -22.44 8.74
C ALA A 251 19.40 -23.55 9.71
N THR A 252 18.46 -24.12 10.47
CA THR A 252 18.72 -25.24 11.39
C THR A 252 18.32 -26.60 10.82
N ALA A 253 17.92 -26.66 9.54
CA ALA A 253 17.57 -27.94 8.92
C ALA A 253 18.77 -28.90 8.99
N LEU A 254 18.52 -30.15 9.43
CA LEU A 254 19.53 -31.20 9.59
C LEU A 254 20.60 -30.91 10.66
N THR A 255 20.37 -29.97 11.58
CA THR A 255 21.22 -29.75 12.75
C THR A 255 20.49 -30.08 14.05
N ASP A 256 21.25 -30.26 15.14
CA ASP A 256 20.68 -30.48 16.48
C ASP A 256 19.86 -29.27 16.98
N GLY A 257 20.06 -28.09 16.37
CA GLY A 257 19.31 -26.86 16.66
C GLY A 257 17.87 -26.86 16.18
N TYR A 258 17.47 -27.78 15.28
CA TYR A 258 16.11 -27.80 14.72
C TYR A 258 15.02 -28.01 15.77
N GLY A 259 15.26 -28.93 16.71
CA GLY A 259 14.29 -29.27 17.76
C GLY A 259 13.98 -28.09 18.69
N PRO A 260 14.99 -27.41 19.27
CA PRO A 260 14.82 -26.18 20.02
C PRO A 260 14.06 -25.09 19.26
N VAL A 261 14.45 -24.78 18.02
CA VAL A 261 13.78 -23.75 17.19
C VAL A 261 12.33 -24.11 16.92
N LEU A 262 12.03 -25.38 16.62
CA LEU A 262 10.66 -25.84 16.41
C LEU A 262 9.79 -25.68 17.67
N ARG A 263 10.35 -25.96 18.86
CA ARG A 263 9.63 -25.82 20.13
C ARG A 263 9.30 -24.36 20.40
N GLU A 264 10.27 -23.46 20.19
CA GLU A 264 10.05 -22.02 20.34
C GLU A 264 9.03 -21.50 19.31
N ALA A 265 9.15 -21.90 18.04
CA ALA A 265 8.20 -21.54 17.00
C ALA A 265 6.77 -21.98 17.34
N ALA A 266 6.60 -23.23 17.81
CA ALA A 266 5.30 -23.76 18.21
C ALA A 266 4.70 -23.01 19.41
N GLY A 267 5.53 -22.61 20.37
CA GLY A 267 5.11 -21.80 21.52
C GLY A 267 4.65 -20.38 21.16
N ARG A 268 5.01 -19.88 19.97
CA ARG A 268 4.61 -18.55 19.48
C ARG A 268 3.35 -18.57 18.60
N TRP A 269 2.82 -19.74 18.24
CA TRP A 269 1.56 -19.84 17.50
C TRP A 269 0.37 -19.65 18.43
N SER A 270 -0.59 -18.82 18.03
CA SER A 270 -1.83 -18.56 18.79
C SER A 270 -3.07 -19.10 18.10
N THR A 271 -3.04 -19.18 16.77
CA THR A 271 -4.15 -19.67 15.93
C THR A 271 -3.66 -20.69 14.91
N ALA A 272 -4.58 -21.49 14.38
CA ALA A 272 -4.26 -22.38 13.25
C ALA A 272 -3.64 -21.57 12.09
N THR A 273 -4.16 -20.36 11.84
CA THR A 273 -3.66 -19.47 10.78
C THR A 273 -2.18 -19.12 10.97
N ASP A 274 -1.69 -18.91 12.20
CA ASP A 274 -0.27 -18.63 12.46
C ASP A 274 0.63 -19.81 12.02
N ALA A 275 0.22 -21.04 12.33
CA ALA A 275 0.91 -22.24 11.88
C ALA A 275 0.88 -22.38 10.34
N ALA A 276 -0.25 -22.06 9.71
CA ALA A 276 -0.35 -22.05 8.24
C ALA A 276 0.60 -21.03 7.61
N ARG A 277 0.70 -19.82 8.17
CA ARG A 277 1.61 -18.77 7.68
C ARG A 277 3.05 -19.24 7.74
N ALA A 278 3.48 -19.81 8.87
CA ALA A 278 4.82 -20.34 9.04
C ALA A 278 5.12 -21.48 8.04
N LEU A 279 4.21 -22.45 7.87
CA LEU A 279 4.38 -23.55 6.91
C LEU A 279 4.37 -23.08 5.45
N TRP A 280 3.55 -22.08 5.14
CA TRP A 280 3.46 -21.52 3.81
C TRP A 280 4.72 -20.73 3.46
N ALA A 281 5.21 -19.88 4.37
CA ALA A 281 6.51 -19.20 4.26
C ALA A 281 7.67 -20.19 4.17
N TYR A 282 7.66 -21.25 4.98
CA TYR A 282 8.64 -22.34 4.91
C TYR A 282 8.66 -23.01 3.53
N SER A 283 7.52 -23.03 2.83
CA SER A 283 7.37 -23.54 1.46
C SER A 283 7.63 -22.49 0.36
N GLY A 284 8.10 -21.29 0.71
CA GLY A 284 8.36 -20.19 -0.23
C GLY A 284 7.12 -19.39 -0.65
N GLY A 285 6.00 -19.54 0.04
CA GLY A 285 4.78 -18.77 -0.23
C GLY A 285 4.66 -17.49 0.61
N ASP A 286 3.85 -16.54 0.14
CA ASP A 286 3.64 -15.27 0.85
C ASP A 286 2.96 -15.50 2.22
N PRO A 287 3.57 -15.02 3.34
CA PRO A 287 3.06 -15.24 4.70
C PRO A 287 1.72 -14.55 4.98
N GLY A 288 1.24 -13.68 4.09
CA GLY A 288 -0.12 -13.14 4.08
C GLY A 288 -1.19 -14.15 3.66
N LEU A 289 -0.80 -15.35 3.20
CA LEU A 289 -1.68 -16.40 2.67
C LEU A 289 -2.53 -15.90 1.47
N ILE A 290 -1.98 -14.94 0.73
CA ILE A 290 -2.59 -14.42 -0.49
C ILE A 290 -2.33 -15.44 -1.59
N LEU A 291 -3.40 -15.85 -2.25
CA LEU A 291 -3.32 -16.75 -3.40
C LEU A 291 -3.50 -15.93 -4.68
N PRO A 292 -2.69 -16.19 -5.70
CA PRO A 292 -2.87 -15.56 -6.99
C PRO A 292 -4.24 -15.92 -7.58
N ARG A 293 -4.87 -14.96 -8.26
CA ARG A 293 -6.22 -15.10 -8.79
C ARG A 293 -6.18 -16.06 -9.96
N LYS A 294 -7.28 -16.78 -10.14
CA LYS A 294 -7.48 -17.52 -11.39
C LYS A 294 -7.55 -16.52 -12.55
N PRO A 295 -6.93 -16.84 -13.70
CA PRO A 295 -7.04 -15.98 -14.87
C PRO A 295 -8.52 -15.89 -15.26
N VAL A 296 -9.03 -14.67 -15.39
CA VAL A 296 -10.38 -14.44 -15.90
C VAL A 296 -10.26 -14.32 -17.41
N THR A 297 -10.82 -15.28 -18.15
CA THR A 297 -10.85 -15.24 -19.62
C THR A 297 -11.92 -14.27 -20.12
N GLY A 298 -11.65 -13.59 -21.24
CA GLY A 298 -12.68 -12.83 -21.98
C GLY A 298 -12.64 -11.30 -21.89
N GLY A 299 -11.44 -10.69 -21.88
CA GLY A 299 -11.33 -9.25 -22.18
C GLY A 299 -11.57 -8.98 -23.68
N PRO A 300 -11.93 -7.74 -24.07
CA PRO A 300 -12.30 -7.41 -25.44
C PRO A 300 -11.17 -7.66 -26.47
N MET A 301 -9.90 -7.50 -26.06
CA MET A 301 -8.74 -7.72 -26.93
C MET A 301 -8.16 -9.15 -26.86
N GLU A 302 -8.78 -10.08 -26.12
CA GLU A 302 -8.21 -11.41 -25.91
C GLU A 302 -8.07 -12.23 -27.20
N GLY A 303 -8.94 -11.99 -28.20
CA GLY A 303 -8.84 -12.61 -29.52
C GLY A 303 -7.69 -12.10 -30.39
N PHE A 304 -7.07 -10.98 -30.01
CA PHE A 304 -5.93 -10.38 -30.71
C PHE A 304 -4.58 -10.70 -30.06
N ARG A 305 -4.57 -11.51 -28.97
CA ARG A 305 -3.32 -11.97 -28.36
C ARG A 305 -2.51 -12.78 -29.38
N PRO A 306 -1.21 -12.50 -29.58
CA PRO A 306 -0.36 -13.29 -30.47
C PRO A 306 -0.35 -14.78 -30.09
N VAL A 307 -0.40 -15.67 -31.09
CA VAL A 307 -0.52 -17.14 -30.89
C VAL A 307 0.63 -17.71 -30.04
N GLY A 308 1.82 -17.11 -30.12
CA GLY A 308 3.00 -17.53 -29.35
C GLY A 308 3.12 -16.93 -27.95
N GLU A 309 2.23 -16.01 -27.55
CA GLU A 309 2.34 -15.30 -26.27
C GLU A 309 1.50 -16.02 -25.18
N PRO A 310 2.12 -16.65 -24.16
CA PRO A 310 1.40 -17.43 -23.18
C PRO A 310 0.53 -16.56 -22.27
N ARG A 311 -0.57 -17.15 -21.75
CA ARG A 311 -1.29 -16.56 -20.62
C ARG A 311 -0.50 -16.81 -19.35
N LEU A 312 -0.06 -15.74 -18.70
CA LEU A 312 0.70 -15.83 -17.48
C LEU A 312 -0.18 -15.62 -16.26
N THR A 313 0.00 -16.50 -15.30
CA THR A 313 -0.61 -16.37 -13.98
C THR A 313 0.39 -16.78 -12.96
N VAL A 314 0.26 -16.18 -11.79
CA VAL A 314 1.18 -16.47 -10.73
C VAL A 314 0.85 -17.85 -10.18
N ALA A 315 1.86 -18.71 -10.19
CA ALA A 315 1.71 -20.07 -9.74
C ALA A 315 1.49 -20.08 -8.23
N VAL A 316 0.44 -20.76 -7.77
CA VAL A 316 0.29 -20.98 -6.33
C VAL A 316 1.46 -21.84 -5.84
N PRO A 317 2.25 -21.41 -4.84
CA PRO A 317 3.39 -22.14 -4.31
C PRO A 317 3.08 -23.61 -4.01
N ARG A 318 4.03 -24.50 -4.33
CA ARG A 318 3.94 -25.92 -3.97
C ARG A 318 4.37 -26.09 -2.52
N VAL A 319 3.58 -26.81 -1.73
CA VAL A 319 3.96 -27.13 -0.35
C VAL A 319 5.09 -28.16 -0.39
N ARG A 320 6.24 -27.79 0.20
CA ARG A 320 7.41 -28.67 0.25
C ARG A 320 7.18 -29.86 1.17
N ALA A 321 8.03 -30.88 1.07
CA ALA A 321 8.01 -31.98 2.03
C ALA A 321 8.29 -31.44 3.45
N LEU A 322 7.45 -31.80 4.41
CA LEU A 322 7.57 -31.38 5.80
C LEU A 322 8.24 -32.48 6.62
N PRO A 323 9.30 -32.18 7.41
CA PRO A 323 9.88 -33.15 8.33
C PRO A 323 8.84 -33.75 9.27
N ARG A 324 8.95 -35.04 9.59
CA ARG A 324 7.98 -35.75 10.46
C ARG A 324 7.79 -35.06 11.81
N VAL A 325 8.85 -34.49 12.37
CA VAL A 325 8.81 -33.74 13.63
C VAL A 325 7.99 -32.46 13.51
N LEU A 326 8.12 -31.72 12.40
CA LEU A 326 7.33 -30.51 12.13
C LEU A 326 5.86 -30.85 11.89
N ARG A 327 5.55 -31.92 11.14
CA ARG A 327 4.17 -32.40 10.94
C ARG A 327 3.48 -32.67 12.28
N ARG A 328 4.15 -33.42 13.16
CA ARG A 328 3.63 -33.76 14.49
C ARG A 328 3.44 -32.53 15.37
N ALA A 329 4.39 -31.59 15.39
CA ALA A 329 4.27 -30.37 16.16
C ALA A 329 3.05 -29.52 15.72
N VAL A 330 2.83 -29.39 14.41
CA VAL A 330 1.68 -28.64 13.88
C VAL A 330 0.36 -29.35 14.17
N LEU A 331 0.28 -30.67 13.97
CA LEU A 331 -0.94 -31.42 14.27
C LEU A 331 -1.26 -31.38 15.77
N ALA A 332 -0.26 -31.53 16.64
CA ALA A 332 -0.43 -31.40 18.08
C ALA A 332 -0.91 -29.99 18.48
N PHE A 333 -0.33 -28.94 17.88
CA PHE A 333 -0.77 -27.58 18.10
C PHE A 333 -2.24 -27.37 17.69
N VAL A 334 -2.63 -27.78 16.48
CA VAL A 334 -4.02 -27.68 16.01
C VAL A 334 -4.97 -28.51 16.88
N ASP A 335 -4.52 -29.66 17.38
CA ASP A 335 -5.31 -30.52 18.26
C ASP A 335 -5.56 -29.88 19.64
N GLY A 336 -4.62 -29.06 20.12
CA GLY A 336 -4.77 -28.28 21.34
C GLY A 336 -5.82 -27.16 21.26
N LEU A 337 -6.21 -26.74 20.05
CA LEU A 337 -7.19 -25.67 19.85
C LEU A 337 -8.64 -26.17 20.00
N ASP A 338 -9.56 -25.23 20.24
CA ASP A 338 -10.99 -25.50 20.14
C ASP A 338 -11.36 -25.88 18.68
N PRO A 339 -11.97 -27.05 18.44
CA PRO A 339 -12.16 -27.57 17.08
C PRO A 339 -13.13 -26.72 16.25
N ALA A 340 -14.12 -26.05 16.86
CA ALA A 340 -15.04 -25.17 16.16
C ALA A 340 -14.36 -23.87 15.70
N THR A 341 -13.52 -23.30 16.56
CA THR A 341 -12.75 -22.08 16.27
C THR A 341 -11.65 -22.37 15.25
N ALA A 342 -10.90 -23.45 15.44
CA ALA A 342 -9.90 -23.90 14.48
C ALA A 342 -10.54 -24.17 13.11
N ALA A 343 -11.64 -24.93 13.03
CA ALA A 343 -12.33 -25.19 11.76
C ALA A 343 -12.76 -23.91 11.03
N GLU A 344 -13.22 -22.88 11.76
CA GLU A 344 -13.52 -21.57 11.18
C GLU A 344 -12.26 -20.90 10.61
N ASP A 345 -11.15 -20.91 11.35
CA ASP A 345 -9.88 -20.33 10.90
C ASP A 345 -9.34 -21.04 9.65
N VAL A 346 -9.38 -22.36 9.64
CA VAL A 346 -8.93 -23.20 8.52
C VAL A 346 -9.79 -22.93 7.28
N ALA A 347 -11.09 -22.71 7.47
CA ALA A 347 -12.04 -22.38 6.39
C ALA A 347 -11.82 -20.99 5.77
N ARG A 348 -11.10 -20.06 6.43
CA ARG A 348 -10.75 -18.76 5.84
C ARG A 348 -9.73 -18.87 4.71
N HIS A 349 -8.85 -19.87 4.77
CA HIS A 349 -7.82 -20.13 3.77
C HIS A 349 -7.91 -21.57 3.24
N PRO A 350 -9.04 -21.96 2.62
CA PRO A 350 -9.36 -23.36 2.41
C PRO A 350 -8.42 -24.04 1.41
N VAL A 351 -7.96 -23.30 0.39
CA VAL A 351 -7.02 -23.82 -0.61
C VAL A 351 -5.64 -24.06 0.01
N VAL A 352 -5.13 -23.10 0.79
CA VAL A 352 -3.85 -23.23 1.53
C VAL A 352 -3.89 -24.47 2.40
N TRP A 353 -4.92 -24.60 3.23
CA TRP A 353 -5.02 -25.70 4.18
C TRP A 353 -5.28 -27.06 3.54
N LYS A 354 -6.01 -27.12 2.42
CA LYS A 354 -6.16 -28.38 1.68
C LYS A 354 -4.80 -28.90 1.21
N ARG A 355 -3.96 -28.01 0.66
CA ARG A 355 -2.59 -28.32 0.23
C ARG A 355 -1.66 -28.64 1.40
N LEU A 356 -1.70 -27.88 2.49
CA LEU A 356 -0.94 -28.21 3.71
C LEU A 356 -1.37 -29.58 4.25
N GLY A 357 -2.67 -29.87 4.25
CA GLY A 357 -3.23 -31.15 4.69
C GLY A 357 -2.75 -32.36 3.87
N GLU A 358 -2.45 -32.18 2.57
CA GLU A 358 -1.82 -33.23 1.74
C GLU A 358 -0.42 -33.61 2.23
N ARG A 359 0.30 -32.69 2.90
CA ARG A 359 1.63 -32.93 3.46
C ARG A 359 1.63 -33.18 4.96
N LEU A 360 0.63 -32.70 5.70
CA LEU A 360 0.49 -32.93 7.14
C LEU A 360 -0.02 -34.35 7.44
N HIS A 361 -0.88 -34.90 6.56
CA HIS A 361 -1.53 -36.20 6.73
C HIS A 361 -2.37 -36.32 8.02
N PRO A 362 -3.40 -35.48 8.20
CA PRO A 362 -4.15 -35.37 9.46
C PRO A 362 -4.95 -36.63 9.84
N TYR A 363 -5.11 -37.60 8.92
CA TYR A 363 -5.86 -38.83 9.17
C TYR A 363 -4.98 -40.05 9.47
N GLU A 364 -3.65 -39.95 9.39
CA GLU A 364 -2.73 -41.07 9.67
C GLU A 364 -2.78 -41.54 11.13
N ALA A 365 -3.06 -40.63 12.07
CA ALA A 365 -3.04 -40.91 13.49
C ALA A 365 -4.20 -40.19 14.21
N VAL A 366 -5.44 -40.47 13.79
CA VAL A 366 -6.65 -39.86 14.39
C VAL A 366 -6.68 -40.02 15.91
N GLY A 367 -6.24 -41.16 16.45
CA GLY A 367 -6.18 -41.36 17.91
C GLY A 367 -5.21 -40.45 18.64
N ALA A 368 -4.14 -39.97 17.98
CA ALA A 368 -3.16 -39.06 18.58
C ALA A 368 -3.59 -37.59 18.47
N HIS A 369 -4.30 -37.23 17.40
CA HIS A 369 -4.75 -35.85 17.13
C HIS A 369 -6.22 -35.81 16.64
N PRO A 370 -7.18 -36.24 17.47
CA PRO A 370 -8.58 -36.41 17.06
C PRO A 370 -9.26 -35.09 16.68
N ARG A 371 -8.98 -33.99 17.40
CA ARG A 371 -9.57 -32.67 17.14
C ARG A 371 -8.99 -32.08 15.86
N ALA A 372 -7.68 -32.22 15.63
CA ALA A 372 -7.07 -31.81 14.36
C ALA A 372 -7.70 -32.57 13.18
N ALA A 373 -7.92 -33.88 13.32
CA ALA A 373 -8.58 -34.67 12.27
C ALA A 373 -10.01 -34.18 11.98
N VAL A 374 -10.80 -33.84 13.01
CA VAL A 374 -12.14 -33.24 12.87
C VAL A 374 -12.09 -31.90 12.15
N VAL A 375 -11.12 -31.04 12.48
CA VAL A 375 -10.91 -29.75 11.81
C VAL A 375 -10.67 -29.92 10.31
N PHE A 376 -9.77 -30.82 9.92
CA PHE A 376 -9.51 -31.11 8.50
C PHE A 376 -10.69 -31.80 7.81
N ALA A 377 -11.45 -32.65 8.52
CA ALA A 377 -12.66 -33.26 8.00
C ALA A 377 -13.76 -32.23 7.72
N THR A 378 -13.90 -31.24 8.59
CA THR A 378 -14.80 -30.09 8.40
C THR A 378 -14.40 -29.30 7.15
N LEU A 379 -13.10 -28.99 6.98
CA LEU A 379 -12.58 -28.29 5.81
C LEU A 379 -12.83 -29.03 4.48
N ARG A 380 -12.66 -30.36 4.48
CA ARG A 380 -12.76 -31.21 3.29
C ARG A 380 -14.17 -31.70 3.01
N GLY A 381 -15.10 -31.59 3.96
CA GLY A 381 -16.41 -32.22 3.89
C GLY A 381 -16.32 -33.75 3.88
N THR A 382 -15.34 -34.31 4.59
CA THR A 382 -15.03 -35.76 4.60
C THR A 382 -16.21 -36.55 5.15
N ARG A 383 -16.58 -37.64 4.45
CA ARG A 383 -17.53 -38.65 4.93
C ARG A 383 -16.75 -39.86 5.44
N THR A 384 -17.11 -40.35 6.62
CA THR A 384 -16.44 -41.46 7.31
C THR A 384 -17.48 -42.39 7.93
N PRO A 385 -17.20 -43.70 8.13
CA PRO A 385 -18.08 -44.57 8.93
C PRO A 385 -18.33 -43.98 10.32
N VAL A 386 -19.58 -44.09 10.81
CA VAL A 386 -20.02 -43.52 12.10
C VAL A 386 -19.25 -44.12 13.28
N ASP A 387 -18.96 -45.41 13.20
CA ASP A 387 -18.23 -46.24 14.18
C ASP A 387 -16.71 -46.19 14.02
N GLY A 388 -16.20 -45.58 12.94
CA GLY A 388 -14.78 -45.41 12.72
C GLY A 388 -14.15 -44.35 13.63
N PRO A 389 -12.82 -44.37 13.85
CA PRO A 389 -12.13 -43.43 14.75
C PRO A 389 -12.43 -41.95 14.47
N LEU A 390 -12.52 -41.57 13.19
CA LEU A 390 -12.88 -40.19 12.81
C LEU A 390 -14.36 -39.87 13.03
N GLY A 391 -15.26 -40.83 12.82
CA GLY A 391 -16.70 -40.66 13.07
C GLY A 391 -17.01 -40.44 14.54
N LEU A 392 -16.35 -41.21 15.41
CA LEU A 392 -16.42 -41.06 16.86
C LEU A 392 -15.86 -39.69 17.30
N ALA A 393 -14.70 -39.28 16.78
CA ALA A 393 -14.12 -37.97 17.07
C ALA A 393 -15.04 -36.81 16.63
N MET A 394 -15.71 -36.91 15.47
CA MET A 394 -16.69 -35.91 15.02
C MET A 394 -17.87 -35.80 15.99
N ALA A 395 -18.43 -36.93 16.43
CA ALA A 395 -19.55 -36.96 17.36
C ALA A 395 -19.18 -36.34 18.71
N GLU A 396 -17.99 -36.68 19.24
CA GLU A 396 -17.48 -36.12 20.49
C GLU A 396 -17.25 -34.60 20.39
N ALA A 397 -16.59 -34.14 19.32
CA ALA A 397 -16.36 -32.71 19.11
C ALA A 397 -17.66 -31.91 19.00
N ALA A 398 -18.66 -32.46 18.29
CA ALA A 398 -19.97 -31.83 18.17
C ALA A 398 -20.77 -31.85 19.47
N ALA A 399 -20.67 -32.90 20.29
CA ALA A 399 -21.30 -32.93 21.61
C ALA A 399 -20.77 -31.83 22.54
N ARG A 400 -19.48 -31.48 22.41
CA ARG A 400 -18.86 -30.37 23.17
C ARG A 400 -19.23 -28.97 22.65
N ARG A 401 -19.64 -28.86 21.38
CA ARG A 401 -19.90 -27.59 20.68
C ARG A 401 -21.13 -27.68 19.74
N PRO A 402 -22.31 -28.08 20.23
CA PRO A 402 -23.48 -28.35 19.38
C PRO A 402 -23.99 -27.11 18.62
N GLU A 403 -23.72 -25.91 19.14
CA GLU A 403 -24.07 -24.62 18.55
C GLU A 403 -23.18 -24.23 17.36
N ARG A 404 -22.00 -24.86 17.25
CA ARG A 404 -20.96 -24.55 16.26
C ARG A 404 -20.64 -25.69 15.31
N LEU A 405 -20.73 -26.96 15.74
CA LEU A 405 -20.37 -28.14 14.96
C LEU A 405 -21.61 -29.00 14.73
N ILE A 406 -22.00 -29.12 13.46
CA ILE A 406 -23.21 -29.84 13.05
C ILE A 406 -22.80 -31.14 12.36
N VAL A 407 -23.11 -32.27 12.99
CA VAL A 407 -22.90 -33.60 12.41
C VAL A 407 -24.13 -34.01 11.62
N SER A 408 -23.91 -34.48 10.40
CA SER A 408 -24.95 -35.05 9.53
C SER A 408 -24.68 -36.53 9.33
N TYR A 409 -25.72 -37.36 9.50
CA TYR A 409 -25.65 -38.80 9.34
C TYR A 409 -26.30 -39.22 8.01
N HIS A 410 -25.59 -40.04 7.24
CA HIS A 410 -26.04 -40.51 5.92
C HIS A 410 -25.62 -41.97 5.71
N ARG A 411 -26.60 -42.91 5.72
CA ARG A 411 -26.40 -44.33 5.38
C ARG A 411 -25.16 -44.96 6.04
N GLY A 412 -25.05 -44.87 7.37
CA GLY A 412 -23.92 -45.44 8.13
C GLY A 412 -22.61 -44.61 8.07
N THR A 413 -22.63 -43.44 7.43
CA THR A 413 -21.51 -42.48 7.45
C THR A 413 -21.89 -41.18 8.16
N ALA A 414 -20.90 -40.50 8.75
CA ALA A 414 -21.02 -39.17 9.33
C ALA A 414 -20.17 -38.16 8.54
N SER A 415 -20.63 -36.91 8.52
CA SER A 415 -19.84 -35.74 8.14
C SER A 415 -20.11 -34.60 9.11
N VAL A 416 -19.18 -33.65 9.20
CA VAL A 416 -19.27 -32.50 10.12
C VAL A 416 -19.14 -31.19 9.34
N ARG A 417 -19.89 -30.17 9.75
CA ARG A 417 -19.77 -28.79 9.25
C ARG A 417 -19.65 -27.83 10.41
N VAL A 418 -18.95 -26.72 10.21
CA VAL A 418 -18.87 -25.62 11.18
C VAL A 418 -19.88 -24.52 10.81
N ARG A 419 -20.70 -24.11 11.78
CA ARG A 419 -21.42 -22.83 11.76
C ARG A 419 -20.46 -21.76 12.25
N SER A 420 -20.05 -20.87 11.36
CA SER A 420 -19.03 -19.87 11.69
C SER A 420 -19.57 -18.79 12.64
N PHE A 421 -18.68 -18.15 13.38
CA PHE A 421 -19.03 -16.97 14.17
C PHE A 421 -19.69 -15.88 13.32
N ALA A 422 -19.14 -15.62 12.12
CA ALA A 422 -19.70 -14.66 11.19
C ALA A 422 -21.13 -15.02 10.78
N ALA A 423 -21.43 -16.30 10.54
CA ALA A 423 -22.79 -16.72 10.20
C ALA A 423 -23.79 -16.43 11.34
N LEU A 424 -23.39 -16.65 12.60
CA LEU A 424 -24.22 -16.31 13.76
C LEU A 424 -24.50 -14.81 13.85
N VAL A 425 -23.49 -13.98 13.62
CA VAL A 425 -23.63 -12.51 13.63
C VAL A 425 -24.47 -12.00 12.46
N GLU A 426 -24.21 -12.47 11.23
CA GLU A 426 -24.99 -12.07 10.04
C GLU A 426 -26.45 -12.48 10.15
N GLU A 427 -26.74 -13.62 10.78
CA GLU A 427 -28.10 -14.05 11.05
C GLU A 427 -28.81 -13.10 12.02
N ALA A 428 -28.18 -12.73 13.14
CA ALA A 428 -28.73 -11.73 14.06
C ALA A 428 -28.98 -10.37 13.37
N ILE A 429 -28.01 -9.90 12.57
CA ILE A 429 -28.14 -8.66 11.78
C ILE A 429 -29.31 -8.76 10.78
N ALA A 430 -29.45 -9.89 10.08
CA ALA A 430 -30.51 -10.09 9.11
C ALA A 430 -31.92 -10.06 9.75
N TYR A 431 -32.03 -10.47 11.02
CA TYR A 431 -33.26 -10.37 11.81
C TYR A 431 -33.50 -8.99 12.44
N GLY A 432 -32.57 -8.03 12.29
CA GLY A 432 -32.66 -6.73 12.94
C GLY A 432 -32.32 -6.75 14.44
N ASP A 433 -31.70 -7.83 14.93
CA ASP A 433 -31.38 -8.01 16.35
C ASP A 433 -29.98 -7.46 16.68
N ALA A 434 -29.94 -6.14 16.93
CA ALA A 434 -28.71 -5.45 17.29
C ALA A 434 -28.13 -5.92 18.63
N PHE A 435 -28.98 -6.32 19.59
CA PHE A 435 -28.57 -6.79 20.91
C PHE A 435 -27.79 -8.11 20.80
N THR A 436 -28.37 -9.11 20.14
CA THR A 436 -27.72 -10.42 19.94
C THR A 436 -26.46 -10.27 19.10
N ALA A 437 -26.49 -9.42 18.05
CA ALA A 437 -25.31 -9.14 17.25
C ALA A 437 -24.16 -8.53 18.09
N ALA A 438 -24.46 -7.55 18.95
CA ALA A 438 -23.48 -6.92 19.83
C ALA A 438 -22.95 -7.90 20.89
N ALA A 439 -23.82 -8.70 21.53
CA ALA A 439 -23.44 -9.70 22.51
C ALA A 439 -22.48 -10.77 21.93
N LEU A 440 -22.78 -11.26 20.71
CA LEU A 440 -21.87 -12.14 19.97
C LEU A 440 -20.54 -11.44 19.70
N LEU A 441 -20.58 -10.23 19.13
CA LEU A 441 -19.39 -9.46 18.76
C LEU A 441 -18.52 -9.04 19.96
N ALA A 442 -19.06 -8.95 21.17
CA ALA A 442 -18.29 -8.69 22.39
C ALA A 442 -17.22 -9.78 22.69
N HIS A 443 -17.40 -10.99 22.15
CA HIS A 443 -16.40 -12.07 22.23
C HIS A 443 -15.26 -11.90 21.21
N ARG A 444 -15.42 -11.01 20.23
CA ARG A 444 -14.40 -10.63 19.24
C ARG A 444 -14.33 -9.10 19.17
N PRO A 445 -13.75 -8.44 20.19
CA PRO A 445 -13.87 -7.00 20.39
C PRO A 445 -13.34 -6.17 19.20
N GLY A 446 -12.33 -6.67 18.47
CA GLY A 446 -11.86 -6.02 17.24
C GLY A 446 -12.87 -6.08 16.08
N ASP A 447 -13.67 -7.15 15.95
CA ASP A 447 -14.75 -7.23 14.96
C ASP A 447 -15.95 -6.36 15.39
N LEU A 448 -16.22 -6.24 16.70
CA LEU A 448 -17.23 -5.32 17.26
C LEU A 448 -16.95 -3.88 16.84
N TRP A 449 -15.74 -3.37 17.12
CA TRP A 449 -15.34 -2.01 16.77
C TRP A 449 -15.37 -1.77 15.26
N ARG A 450 -14.92 -2.72 14.44
CA ARG A 450 -15.00 -2.62 12.96
C ARG A 450 -16.44 -2.55 12.44
N ARG A 451 -17.43 -2.99 13.22
CA ARG A 451 -18.86 -2.96 12.87
C ARG A 451 -19.64 -1.91 13.68
N ALA A 452 -18.99 -1.06 14.46
CA ALA A 452 -19.66 -0.06 15.30
C ALA A 452 -20.65 0.80 14.51
N ASP A 453 -20.25 1.39 13.37
CA ASP A 453 -21.13 2.18 12.49
C ASP A 453 -22.38 1.39 12.06
N HIS A 454 -22.22 0.11 11.71
CA HIS A 454 -23.34 -0.71 11.27
C HIS A 454 -24.27 -1.06 12.44
N LEU A 455 -23.73 -1.46 13.59
CA LEU A 455 -24.52 -1.84 14.76
C LEU A 455 -25.28 -0.66 15.36
N LEU A 456 -24.66 0.52 15.44
CA LEU A 456 -25.33 1.72 15.95
C LEU A 456 -26.49 2.14 15.04
N ARG A 457 -26.36 1.97 13.72
CA ARG A 457 -27.46 2.24 12.78
C ARG A 457 -28.53 1.16 12.82
N LEU A 458 -28.15 -0.11 12.99
CA LEU A 458 -29.10 -1.22 13.18
C LEU A 458 -29.93 -1.03 14.46
N ALA A 459 -29.29 -0.51 15.51
CA ALA A 459 -29.93 -0.22 16.79
C ALA A 459 -30.84 1.01 16.75
N ALA A 460 -30.76 1.88 15.72
CA ALA A 460 -31.53 3.13 15.68
C ALA A 460 -33.05 2.92 15.62
N ASP A 461 -33.51 1.74 15.18
CA ASP A 461 -34.93 1.37 15.11
C ASP A 461 -35.51 0.95 16.48
N ASP A 462 -34.68 0.86 17.52
CA ASP A 462 -35.04 0.48 18.89
C ASP A 462 -34.50 1.55 19.87
N PRO A 463 -35.34 2.24 20.67
CA PRO A 463 -34.88 3.30 21.57
C PRO A 463 -33.82 2.88 22.60
N ASP A 464 -33.83 1.61 23.04
CA ASP A 464 -32.97 1.13 24.12
C ASP A 464 -31.67 0.47 23.61
N ALA A 465 -31.67 0.02 22.35
CA ALA A 465 -30.54 -0.71 21.77
C ALA A 465 -29.25 0.13 21.56
N PRO A 466 -29.29 1.42 21.16
CA PRO A 466 -28.07 2.20 20.90
C PRO A 466 -27.17 2.35 22.13
N ALA A 467 -27.76 2.52 23.32
CA ALA A 467 -27.03 2.62 24.57
C ALA A 467 -26.30 1.31 24.90
N VAL A 468 -26.99 0.17 24.75
CA VAL A 468 -26.41 -1.17 24.99
C VAL A 468 -25.26 -1.45 24.02
N VAL A 469 -25.43 -1.11 22.74
CA VAL A 469 -24.36 -1.27 21.74
C VAL A 469 -23.17 -0.38 22.08
N ALA A 470 -23.40 0.88 22.48
CA ALA A 470 -22.34 1.79 22.90
C ALA A 470 -21.60 1.29 24.15
N ASP A 471 -22.32 0.73 25.12
CA ASP A 471 -21.74 0.14 26.34
C ASP A 471 -20.89 -1.09 26.02
N ALA A 472 -21.35 -1.97 25.13
CA ALA A 472 -20.57 -3.12 24.67
C ALA A 472 -19.28 -2.68 23.95
N ILE A 473 -19.34 -1.62 23.14
CA ILE A 473 -18.18 -1.02 22.49
C ILE A 473 -17.19 -0.47 23.53
N ALA A 474 -17.70 0.24 24.56
CA ALA A 474 -16.89 0.80 25.64
C ALA A 474 -16.17 -0.29 26.45
N GLN A 475 -16.88 -1.32 26.90
CA GLN A 475 -16.30 -2.43 27.65
C GLN A 475 -15.28 -3.25 26.84
N ALA A 476 -15.39 -3.24 25.52
CA ALA A 476 -14.45 -3.93 24.64
C ALA A 476 -13.14 -3.18 24.41
N ALA A 477 -13.07 -1.86 24.62
CA ALA A 477 -11.99 -1.00 24.15
C ALA A 477 -10.58 -1.47 24.57
N ALA A 478 -10.42 -1.83 25.85
CA ALA A 478 -9.15 -2.30 26.42
C ALA A 478 -8.54 -3.52 25.70
N ARG A 479 -9.39 -4.38 25.13
CA ARG A 479 -8.99 -5.61 24.43
C ARG A 479 -8.79 -5.44 22.92
N VAL A 480 -8.86 -4.20 22.41
CA VAL A 480 -8.74 -3.89 20.98
C VAL A 480 -7.38 -3.27 20.66
N SER A 481 -6.80 -3.68 19.53
CA SER A 481 -5.55 -3.08 19.04
C SER A 481 -5.70 -1.58 18.76
N PRO A 482 -4.68 -0.75 19.05
CA PRO A 482 -4.73 0.71 18.87
C PRO A 482 -5.22 1.15 17.49
N ASN A 483 -4.68 0.54 16.43
CA ASN A 483 -5.04 0.86 15.05
C ASN A 483 -6.53 0.60 14.75
N VAL A 484 -7.15 -0.39 15.39
CA VAL A 484 -8.59 -0.66 15.17
C VAL A 484 -9.44 0.36 15.89
N LEU A 485 -9.09 0.72 17.14
CA LEU A 485 -9.78 1.79 17.87
C LEU A 485 -9.71 3.10 17.09
N ALA A 486 -8.49 3.52 16.73
CA ALA A 486 -8.22 4.73 15.97
C ALA A 486 -9.03 4.81 14.67
N VAL A 487 -8.95 3.77 13.83
CA VAL A 487 -9.65 3.74 12.54
C VAL A 487 -11.17 3.67 12.71
N ALA A 488 -11.68 2.83 13.62
CA ALA A 488 -13.12 2.69 13.82
C ALA A 488 -13.74 3.96 14.41
N ALA A 489 -13.07 4.60 15.38
CA ALA A 489 -13.53 5.84 15.99
C ALA A 489 -13.53 7.01 14.99
N ALA A 490 -12.43 7.19 14.23
CA ALA A 490 -12.35 8.23 13.21
C ALA A 490 -13.39 8.01 12.09
N ALA A 491 -13.68 6.75 11.73
CA ALA A 491 -14.70 6.44 10.73
C ALA A 491 -16.14 6.78 11.16
N LEU A 492 -16.41 6.97 12.46
CA LEU A 492 -17.71 7.44 12.96
C LEU A 492 -17.87 8.95 12.83
N THR A 493 -16.76 9.69 12.67
CA THR A 493 -16.78 11.16 12.59
C THR A 493 -16.76 11.64 11.14
N GLY A 494 -17.57 12.67 10.86
CA GLY A 494 -17.58 13.34 9.55
C GLY A 494 -18.41 12.66 8.46
N ARG A 495 -18.82 11.38 8.60
CA ARG A 495 -19.64 10.68 7.58
C ARG A 495 -20.99 11.34 7.31
N ASP A 496 -21.45 12.11 8.29
CA ASP A 496 -22.76 12.73 8.34
C ASP A 496 -22.65 14.27 8.40
N GLY A 497 -21.45 14.85 8.20
CA GLY A 497 -21.24 16.30 8.20
C GLY A 497 -21.93 16.96 7.00
N ASP A 498 -22.50 18.15 7.22
CA ASP A 498 -23.34 18.93 6.30
C ASP A 498 -22.80 19.06 4.86
N ARG A 499 -22.99 18.03 4.03
CA ARG A 499 -23.19 18.20 2.60
C ARG A 499 -24.69 18.19 2.38
N ALA A 500 -25.27 19.37 2.47
CA ALA A 500 -26.65 19.62 2.09
C ALA A 500 -26.92 18.89 0.78
N ARG A 501 -27.85 17.92 0.81
CA ARG A 501 -28.57 17.54 -0.39
C ARG A 501 -29.02 18.85 -1.03
N PRO A 502 -28.86 19.10 -2.34
CA PRO A 502 -29.83 19.96 -2.99
C PRO A 502 -31.17 19.30 -2.68
N ALA A 503 -31.95 19.91 -1.80
CA ALA A 503 -33.30 19.50 -1.54
C ALA A 503 -33.98 19.61 -2.91
N THR A 504 -34.14 18.48 -3.59
CA THR A 504 -35.19 18.36 -4.58
C THR A 504 -36.44 18.69 -3.81
N ALA A 505 -36.96 19.91 -4.02
CA ALA A 505 -38.19 20.38 -3.41
C ALA A 505 -39.19 19.23 -3.48
N ALA A 506 -39.59 18.69 -2.32
CA ALA A 506 -40.61 17.68 -2.26
C ALA A 506 -41.83 18.29 -2.96
N ALA A 507 -42.21 17.72 -4.11
CA ALA A 507 -43.38 18.16 -4.83
C ALA A 507 -44.56 18.08 -3.85
N SER A 508 -45.11 19.24 -3.49
CA SER A 508 -46.28 19.32 -2.63
C SER A 508 -47.44 18.69 -3.38
N VAL A 509 -47.93 17.55 -2.91
CA VAL A 509 -49.15 16.93 -3.42
C VAL A 509 -50.35 17.78 -2.96
N PRO A 510 -51.20 18.29 -3.86
CA PRO A 510 -52.37 19.06 -3.47
C PRO A 510 -53.31 18.23 -2.60
N VAL A 511 -53.91 18.87 -1.58
CA VAL A 511 -54.93 18.26 -0.74
C VAL A 511 -56.15 17.92 -1.62
N GLY A 512 -56.30 16.63 -1.96
CA GLY A 512 -57.34 16.13 -2.86
C GLY A 512 -56.87 15.17 -3.96
N ALA A 513 -55.57 14.92 -4.12
CA ALA A 513 -55.07 13.97 -5.12
C ALA A 513 -55.50 12.52 -4.82
N SER A 514 -55.88 11.78 -5.87
CA SER A 514 -56.23 10.37 -5.75
C SER A 514 -55.00 9.49 -5.44
N VAL A 515 -55.22 8.30 -4.86
CA VAL A 515 -54.14 7.35 -4.52
C VAL A 515 -53.25 7.04 -5.73
N THR A 516 -53.82 7.01 -6.93
CA THR A 516 -53.10 6.74 -8.18
C THR A 516 -52.23 7.93 -8.61
N GLU A 517 -52.66 9.16 -8.36
CA GLU A 517 -51.89 10.39 -8.64
C GLU A 517 -50.76 10.60 -7.61
N ALA A 518 -50.98 10.23 -6.35
CA ALA A 518 -49.94 10.25 -5.32
C ALA A 518 -48.81 9.23 -5.61
N VAL A 519 -49.15 8.08 -6.17
CA VAL A 519 -48.20 7.03 -6.59
C VAL A 519 -47.46 7.40 -7.88
N GLY A 520 -48.06 8.22 -8.75
CA GLY A 520 -47.40 8.76 -9.95
C GLY A 520 -46.42 9.91 -9.67
N ALA A 521 -46.71 10.74 -8.66
CA ALA A 521 -45.86 11.87 -8.27
C ALA A 521 -44.71 11.48 -7.32
N ALA A 522 -44.89 10.43 -6.51
CA ALA A 522 -43.84 9.89 -5.65
C ALA A 522 -43.06 8.78 -6.37
N GLY A 523 -42.00 9.16 -7.07
CA GLY A 523 -41.00 8.19 -7.54
C GLY A 523 -40.53 7.32 -6.37
N SER A 524 -40.80 6.01 -6.47
CA SER A 524 -40.35 4.90 -5.62
C SER A 524 -39.62 5.28 -4.30
N ALA A 525 -40.37 5.66 -3.27
CA ALA A 525 -39.85 5.71 -1.90
C ALA A 525 -40.12 4.37 -1.18
N PRO A 526 -39.17 3.82 -0.40
CA PRO A 526 -39.36 2.55 0.28
C PRO A 526 -40.31 2.72 1.48
N VAL A 527 -41.40 1.95 1.48
CA VAL A 527 -42.34 1.84 2.60
C VAL A 527 -41.66 1.07 3.76
N GLY A 528 -40.86 1.78 4.55
CA GLY A 528 -40.05 1.18 5.63
C GLY A 528 -40.80 0.91 6.93
N ALA A 529 -41.72 1.80 7.33
CA ALA A 529 -42.25 1.78 8.70
C ALA A 529 -43.40 0.78 8.93
N LEU A 530 -44.32 0.58 7.97
CA LEU A 530 -45.47 -0.32 8.16
C LEU A 530 -45.12 -1.81 7.96
N GLY A 531 -44.08 -2.11 7.17
CA GLY A 531 -43.72 -3.49 6.82
C GLY A 531 -43.05 -4.26 7.96
N ALA A 532 -42.35 -3.58 8.87
CA ALA A 532 -41.61 -4.24 9.96
C ALA A 532 -42.52 -4.81 11.06
N ALA A 533 -43.63 -4.14 11.36
CA ALA A 533 -44.63 -4.62 12.32
C ALA A 533 -45.42 -5.83 11.79
N LEU A 534 -45.81 -5.80 10.50
CA LEU A 534 -46.51 -6.92 9.84
C LEU A 534 -45.60 -8.15 9.62
N ARG A 535 -44.31 -7.96 9.37
CA ARG A 535 -43.33 -9.06 9.24
C ARG A 535 -43.13 -9.83 10.54
N ARG A 536 -43.16 -9.15 11.70
CA ARG A 536 -43.10 -9.79 13.02
C ARG A 536 -44.36 -10.59 13.35
N ALA A 537 -45.53 -10.17 12.87
CA ALA A 537 -46.80 -10.83 13.15
C ALA A 537 -47.08 -12.07 12.27
N ALA A 538 -46.47 -12.18 11.08
CA ALA A 538 -46.89 -13.18 10.08
C ALA A 538 -45.89 -14.33 9.80
N GLY A 539 -44.65 -14.29 10.29
CA GLY A 539 -43.68 -15.40 10.10
C GLY A 539 -43.35 -15.74 8.63
N LEU A 540 -43.59 -14.83 7.70
CA LEU A 540 -43.41 -15.07 6.26
C LEU A 540 -42.01 -14.64 5.79
N ASN A 541 -41.24 -15.63 5.34
CA ASN A 541 -39.94 -15.44 4.68
C ASN A 541 -40.14 -15.06 3.20
N ILE A 542 -40.11 -13.76 2.88
CA ILE A 542 -40.01 -13.30 1.49
C ILE A 542 -38.69 -12.53 1.31
N ARG A 543 -37.81 -13.05 0.45
CA ARG A 543 -36.62 -12.33 -0.01
C ARG A 543 -37.07 -11.15 -0.86
N VAL A 544 -36.84 -9.93 -0.38
CA VAL A 544 -36.97 -8.73 -1.22
C VAL A 544 -35.80 -8.75 -2.21
N ALA A 545 -36.12 -8.86 -3.50
CA ALA A 545 -35.14 -8.66 -4.55
C ALA A 545 -34.70 -7.20 -4.54
N THR A 546 -33.39 -6.97 -4.42
CA THR A 546 -32.79 -5.64 -4.59
C THR A 546 -33.07 -5.15 -6.02
N PRO A 547 -33.46 -3.88 -6.24
CA PRO A 547 -33.69 -3.38 -7.59
C PRO A 547 -32.39 -3.47 -8.40
N THR A 548 -32.42 -4.21 -9.51
CA THR A 548 -31.33 -4.36 -10.48
C THR A 548 -31.29 -3.21 -11.50
N GLY A 549 -31.67 -2.00 -11.08
CA GLY A 549 -31.65 -0.81 -11.92
C GLY A 549 -30.37 -0.02 -11.75
N TYR A 550 -29.44 -0.13 -12.71
CA TYR A 550 -28.32 0.82 -12.83
C TYR A 550 -28.89 2.18 -13.27
N ALA A 551 -29.33 3.00 -12.31
CA ALA A 551 -29.59 4.41 -12.57
C ALA A 551 -28.27 5.10 -12.96
N VAL A 552 -28.31 5.95 -13.98
CA VAL A 552 -27.15 6.73 -14.45
C VAL A 552 -26.64 7.59 -13.29
N GLN A 553 -25.37 7.38 -12.95
CA GLN A 553 -24.73 7.87 -11.72
C GLN A 553 -24.07 9.23 -11.96
N VAL A 554 -24.35 10.21 -11.11
CA VAL A 554 -23.77 11.56 -11.19
C VAL A 554 -22.53 11.64 -10.27
N PRO A 555 -21.36 12.09 -10.76
CA PRO A 555 -20.21 12.45 -9.92
C PRO A 555 -20.60 13.43 -8.80
N GLY A 556 -20.00 13.32 -7.61
CA GLY A 556 -20.19 14.29 -6.52
C GLY A 556 -21.39 14.05 -5.57
N THR A 557 -22.07 12.91 -5.62
CA THR A 557 -22.94 12.49 -4.49
C THR A 557 -22.08 11.86 -3.39
N PRO A 558 -22.35 12.08 -2.08
CA PRO A 558 -21.58 11.44 -1.02
C PRO A 558 -21.57 9.91 -1.19
N ARG A 559 -20.38 9.32 -1.21
CA ARG A 559 -20.18 7.89 -1.44
C ARG A 559 -19.37 7.28 -0.32
N ARG A 560 -19.71 6.03 0.00
CA ARG A 560 -18.94 5.22 0.92
C ARG A 560 -17.95 4.39 0.15
N THR A 561 -16.70 4.46 0.55
CA THR A 561 -15.63 3.61 0.06
C THR A 561 -15.34 2.50 1.07
N PHE A 562 -15.34 1.26 0.58
CA PHE A 562 -15.09 0.04 1.35
C PHE A 562 -13.89 -0.69 0.77
N PHE A 563 -13.06 -1.22 1.67
CA PHE A 563 -11.95 -2.09 1.31
C PHE A 563 -12.26 -3.50 1.83
N PRO A 564 -12.45 -4.51 0.96
CA PRO A 564 -12.75 -5.87 1.39
C PRO A 564 -11.68 -6.39 2.36
N LYS A 565 -12.09 -7.15 3.38
CA LYS A 565 -11.17 -7.71 4.38
C LYS A 565 -10.12 -8.58 3.67
N GLY A 566 -8.86 -8.15 3.72
CA GLY A 566 -7.73 -8.84 3.08
C GLY A 566 -7.36 -8.34 1.68
N ASP A 567 -8.16 -7.46 1.08
CA ASP A 567 -7.87 -6.77 -0.19
C ASP A 567 -8.02 -5.26 0.05
N VAL A 568 -6.93 -4.63 0.49
CA VAL A 568 -6.91 -3.20 0.84
C VAL A 568 -6.62 -2.30 -0.36
N VAL A 569 -6.31 -2.88 -1.51
CA VAL A 569 -5.93 -2.15 -2.73
C VAL A 569 -7.14 -1.89 -3.61
N ARG A 570 -8.15 -2.77 -3.56
CA ARG A 570 -9.41 -2.57 -4.27
C ARG A 570 -10.44 -1.85 -3.43
N ALA A 571 -10.82 -0.67 -3.90
CA ALA A 571 -11.96 0.07 -3.37
C ALA A 571 -13.27 -0.42 -4.00
N TRP A 572 -14.30 -0.57 -3.18
CA TRP A 572 -15.70 -0.70 -3.59
C TRP A 572 -16.43 0.53 -3.13
N THR A 573 -17.24 1.13 -4.00
CA THR A 573 -17.92 2.38 -3.66
C THR A 573 -19.41 2.25 -3.87
N ALA A 574 -20.19 2.83 -2.95
CA ALA A 574 -21.65 2.85 -3.04
C ALA A 574 -22.17 4.22 -2.61
N PRO A 575 -23.29 4.70 -3.18
CA PRO A 575 -23.97 5.90 -2.68
C PRO A 575 -24.22 5.81 -1.17
N GLU A 576 -23.98 6.90 -0.45
CA GLU A 576 -24.43 7.04 0.94
C GLU A 576 -25.93 7.41 0.93
N GLN A 577 -26.73 6.57 1.56
CA GLN A 577 -28.19 6.71 1.62
C GLN A 577 -28.73 6.50 3.03
N ARG A 578 -27.86 6.21 4.01
CA ARG A 578 -28.26 5.92 5.39
C ARG A 578 -28.53 7.22 6.14
N ALA A 579 -29.44 7.17 7.11
CA ALA A 579 -29.71 8.30 8.01
C ALA A 579 -28.52 8.54 8.95
N PRO A 580 -28.16 9.81 9.23
CA PRO A 580 -26.99 10.14 10.02
C PRO A 580 -27.09 9.61 11.46
N LEU A 581 -25.96 9.26 12.06
CA LEU A 581 -25.90 8.88 13.48
C LEU A 581 -26.01 10.14 14.36
N PRO A 582 -26.64 10.06 15.54
CA PRO A 582 -26.67 11.19 16.48
C PRO A 582 -25.26 11.65 16.86
N ALA A 583 -25.01 12.96 16.79
CA ALA A 583 -23.69 13.53 17.06
C ALA A 583 -23.17 13.18 18.47
N GLU A 584 -24.04 13.22 19.49
CA GLU A 584 -23.72 12.84 20.86
C GLU A 584 -23.25 11.38 20.98
N LEU A 585 -23.90 10.47 20.25
CA LEU A 585 -23.53 9.04 20.24
C LEU A 585 -22.17 8.81 19.59
N THR A 586 -21.90 9.47 18.46
CA THR A 586 -20.60 9.37 17.79
C THR A 586 -19.48 9.98 18.63
N ALA A 587 -19.74 11.12 19.29
CA ALA A 587 -18.82 11.77 20.22
C ALA A 587 -18.51 10.88 21.42
N ARG A 588 -19.51 10.21 22.00
CA ARG A 588 -19.34 9.27 23.11
C ARG A 588 -18.43 8.10 22.73
N VAL A 589 -18.65 7.47 21.58
CA VAL A 589 -17.80 6.36 21.11
C VAL A 589 -16.38 6.83 20.78
N ARG A 590 -16.22 8.04 20.22
CA ARG A 590 -14.90 8.63 19.98
C ARG A 590 -14.14 8.87 21.29
N ALA A 591 -14.80 9.45 22.29
CA ALA A 591 -14.22 9.71 23.60
C ALA A 591 -13.74 8.42 24.29
N VAL A 592 -14.47 7.30 24.14
CA VAL A 592 -14.02 5.98 24.62
C VAL A 592 -12.67 5.58 23.99
N ALA A 593 -12.53 5.75 22.67
CA ALA A 593 -11.28 5.40 21.99
C ALA A 593 -10.12 6.33 22.41
N ASP A 594 -10.38 7.63 22.51
CA ASP A 594 -9.36 8.61 22.93
C ASP A 594 -8.93 8.37 24.37
N ALA A 595 -9.87 8.14 25.30
CA ALA A 595 -9.57 7.85 26.69
C ALA A 595 -8.74 6.57 26.82
N GLU A 596 -9.13 5.51 26.13
CA GLU A 596 -8.40 4.24 26.13
C GLU A 596 -6.97 4.43 25.60
N LEU A 597 -6.81 5.01 24.40
CA LEU A 597 -5.48 5.20 23.78
C LEU A 597 -4.56 6.07 24.62
N THR A 598 -5.11 7.11 25.25
CA THR A 598 -4.37 8.01 26.13
C THR A 598 -4.00 7.31 27.45
N ALA A 599 -4.89 6.48 28.01
CA ALA A 599 -4.58 5.63 29.17
C ALA A 599 -3.43 4.65 28.89
N ARG A 600 -3.30 4.16 27.64
CA ARG A 600 -2.13 3.35 27.25
C ARG A 600 -0.85 4.17 27.16
N ALA A 601 -0.94 5.38 26.61
CA ALA A 601 0.19 6.29 26.48
C ALA A 601 0.73 6.76 27.84
N ALA A 602 -0.14 6.84 28.87
CA ALA A 602 0.24 7.25 30.23
C ALA A 602 1.23 6.29 30.92
N ARG A 603 1.43 5.07 30.39
CA ARG A 603 2.43 4.11 30.89
C ARG A 603 3.85 4.38 30.39
N LEU A 604 4.00 5.35 29.48
CA LEU A 604 5.25 5.69 28.83
C LEU A 604 5.91 6.89 29.50
N GLU A 605 7.14 7.18 29.10
CA GLU A 605 7.93 8.28 29.64
C GLU A 605 7.30 9.66 29.36
N ARG A 606 7.35 10.55 30.36
CA ARG A 606 6.78 11.90 30.33
C ARG A 606 7.73 12.95 29.73
N PHE A 607 7.14 14.06 29.31
CA PHE A 607 7.72 15.26 28.75
C PHE A 607 7.16 16.49 29.47
N ASP A 608 7.90 17.60 29.45
CA ASP A 608 7.44 18.85 30.04
C ASP A 608 6.46 19.57 29.08
N LEU A 609 6.72 19.45 27.77
CA LEU A 609 6.00 20.16 26.72
C LEU A 609 5.76 19.25 25.50
N ALA A 610 4.56 19.31 24.94
CA ALA A 610 4.29 18.80 23.59
C ALA A 610 4.08 19.96 22.62
N VAL A 611 4.75 19.93 21.46
CA VAL A 611 4.59 20.92 20.38
C VAL A 611 4.14 20.20 19.11
N LEU A 612 2.92 20.48 18.67
CA LEU A 612 2.24 19.79 17.58
C LEU A 612 1.98 20.76 16.43
N ASP A 613 2.41 20.41 15.22
CA ASP A 613 2.06 21.16 14.02
C ASP A 613 0.61 20.89 13.61
N ALA A 614 -0.21 21.95 13.48
CA ALA A 614 -1.60 21.84 13.04
C ALA A 614 -1.74 21.18 11.66
N ALA A 615 -0.72 21.33 10.79
CA ALA A 615 -0.68 20.70 9.47
C ALA A 615 -0.78 19.16 9.50
N LEU A 616 -0.43 18.53 10.64
CA LEU A 616 -0.54 17.08 10.82
C LEU A 616 -1.99 16.57 10.83
N ALA A 617 -2.98 17.45 10.99
CA ALA A 617 -4.40 17.11 10.86
C ALA A 617 -4.76 16.62 9.44
N GLN A 618 -3.94 16.97 8.44
CA GLN A 618 -4.13 16.56 7.05
C GLN A 618 -3.25 15.37 6.65
N VAL A 619 -2.46 14.83 7.57
CA VAL A 619 -1.56 13.69 7.30
C VAL A 619 -2.15 12.44 7.90
N PRO A 620 -2.59 11.44 7.10
CA PRO A 620 -3.11 10.19 7.63
C PRO A 620 -2.08 9.46 8.50
N ALA A 621 -2.52 8.92 9.63
CA ALA A 621 -1.71 8.02 10.43
C ALA A 621 -1.44 6.72 9.64
N PRO A 622 -0.24 6.11 9.76
CA PRO A 622 0.07 4.87 9.06
C PRO A 622 -0.94 3.76 9.40
N GLY A 623 -1.66 3.30 8.38
CA GLY A 623 -2.59 2.17 8.49
C GLY A 623 -1.89 0.82 8.32
N ARG A 624 -2.63 -0.29 8.52
CA ARG A 624 -2.19 -1.63 8.09
C ARG A 624 -2.34 -1.80 6.58
N ASP A 625 -1.60 -1.03 5.80
CA ASP A 625 -1.61 -1.10 4.35
C ASP A 625 -0.65 -2.20 3.88
N ARG A 626 -1.16 -3.44 3.88
CA ARG A 626 -0.41 -4.69 3.58
C ARG A 626 0.16 -4.78 2.16
N ALA A 627 -0.25 -3.88 1.27
CA ALA A 627 -0.06 -4.02 -0.16
C ALA A 627 0.48 -2.74 -0.82
N GLY A 628 0.99 -1.81 -0.01
CA GLY A 628 1.61 -0.60 -0.55
C GLY A 628 2.90 -0.93 -1.30
N SER A 629 3.14 -0.23 -2.41
CA SER A 629 4.41 -0.33 -3.12
C SER A 629 5.57 0.15 -2.26
N ALA A 630 6.74 -0.48 -2.41
CA ALA A 630 7.96 0.08 -1.80
C ALA A 630 8.23 1.43 -2.45
N GLN A 631 8.40 2.47 -1.64
CA GLN A 631 8.45 3.88 -2.06
C GLN A 631 9.72 4.54 -1.53
N LEU A 632 10.27 5.50 -2.28
CA LEU A 632 11.39 6.34 -1.86
C LEU A 632 11.06 7.20 -0.64
N ALA A 633 9.89 7.83 -0.62
CA ALA A 633 9.50 8.76 0.46
C ALA A 633 8.52 8.17 1.49
N GLY A 634 8.07 6.92 1.31
CA GLY A 634 7.27 6.19 2.31
C GLY A 634 5.90 6.81 2.65
N TRP A 635 5.27 7.52 1.72
CA TRP A 635 4.03 8.24 1.98
C TRP A 635 2.84 7.28 2.26
N PRO A 636 2.11 7.45 3.38
CA PRO A 636 0.86 6.74 3.61
C PRO A 636 -0.20 7.10 2.57
N ARG A 637 -1.11 6.18 2.26
CA ARG A 637 -2.23 6.47 1.35
C ARG A 637 -3.14 7.56 1.90
N GLY A 638 -3.51 8.50 1.05
CA GLY A 638 -4.22 9.74 1.38
C GLY A 638 -3.31 10.90 1.73
N SER A 639 -1.98 10.72 1.78
CA SER A 639 -1.07 11.85 2.01
C SER A 639 -1.13 12.82 0.84
N VAL A 640 -1.43 14.09 1.13
CA VAL A 640 -1.37 15.17 0.16
C VAL A 640 -0.05 15.92 0.34
N ARG A 641 0.67 16.16 -0.77
CA ARG A 641 1.95 16.87 -0.79
C ARG A 641 1.91 18.03 -1.77
N PRO A 642 2.32 19.24 -1.37
CA PRO A 642 2.53 20.31 -2.32
C PRO A 642 3.70 19.94 -3.23
N LEU A 643 3.56 20.27 -4.51
CA LEU A 643 4.66 20.24 -5.45
C LEU A 643 5.43 21.57 -5.33
N PRO A 644 6.77 21.54 -5.27
CA PRO A 644 7.59 22.72 -5.52
C PRO A 644 7.15 23.46 -6.78
N ASP A 645 7.43 24.77 -6.85
CA ASP A 645 7.06 25.59 -8.00
C ASP A 645 7.83 25.15 -9.27
N ALA A 646 7.24 24.19 -9.96
CA ALA A 646 7.74 23.57 -11.17
C ALA A 646 6.63 23.59 -12.22
N ALA A 647 7.01 24.00 -13.44
CA ALA A 647 6.09 24.07 -14.56
C ALA A 647 5.66 22.68 -15.05
N THR A 648 6.56 21.69 -14.98
CA THR A 648 6.36 20.34 -15.51
C THR A 648 6.53 19.29 -14.43
N VAL A 649 5.63 18.30 -14.42
CA VAL A 649 5.78 17.05 -13.68
C VAL A 649 6.09 15.95 -14.69
N ARG A 650 7.22 15.25 -14.55
CA ARG A 650 7.59 14.12 -15.41
C ARG A 650 7.27 12.82 -14.71
N LEU A 651 6.36 12.05 -15.28
CA LEU A 651 6.14 10.67 -14.88
C LEU A 651 7.18 9.79 -15.58
N PHE A 652 7.61 8.71 -14.93
CA PHE A 652 8.50 7.72 -15.52
C PHE A 652 8.10 6.29 -15.15
N LEU A 653 8.36 5.37 -16.07
CA LEU A 653 8.15 3.93 -15.95
C LEU A 653 9.36 3.23 -16.55
N HIS A 654 9.94 2.27 -15.83
CA HIS A 654 11.01 1.42 -16.33
C HIS A 654 10.69 -0.05 -16.05
N TRP A 655 10.99 -0.92 -17.01
CA TRP A 655 10.86 -2.36 -16.83
C TRP A 655 11.85 -3.14 -17.68
N VAL A 656 11.95 -4.44 -17.39
CA VAL A 656 12.74 -5.41 -18.14
C VAL A 656 11.87 -6.65 -18.42
N ASP A 657 12.02 -7.22 -19.61
CA ASP A 657 11.46 -8.51 -19.98
C ASP A 657 11.95 -9.57 -18.99
N SER A 658 11.09 -10.51 -18.62
CA SER A 658 11.54 -11.62 -17.80
C SER A 658 12.27 -12.65 -18.65
N GLY A 659 13.08 -13.50 -18.02
CA GLY A 659 13.79 -14.58 -18.71
C GLY A 659 12.87 -15.59 -19.43
N SER A 660 11.54 -15.54 -19.22
CA SER A 660 10.57 -16.49 -19.79
C SER A 660 9.49 -15.84 -20.65
N HIS A 661 9.34 -14.52 -20.65
CA HIS A 661 8.27 -13.83 -21.37
C HIS A 661 8.55 -12.34 -21.60
N ARG A 662 8.08 -11.82 -22.73
CA ARG A 662 8.03 -10.37 -23.03
C ARG A 662 7.15 -9.67 -22.00
N VAL A 663 7.55 -8.49 -21.57
CA VAL A 663 6.77 -7.62 -20.70
C VAL A 663 6.45 -6.34 -21.46
N ASP A 664 5.18 -5.98 -21.46
CA ASP A 664 4.64 -4.82 -22.15
C ASP A 664 3.84 -3.99 -21.15
N LEU A 665 4.43 -2.86 -20.72
CA LEU A 665 3.83 -1.96 -19.75
C LEU A 665 3.64 -0.59 -20.37
N ASP A 666 2.47 0.01 -20.14
CA ASP A 666 2.16 1.36 -20.61
C ASP A 666 2.15 2.35 -19.45
N LEU A 667 2.79 3.49 -19.65
CA LEU A 667 2.58 4.69 -18.85
C LEU A 667 1.45 5.52 -19.46
N SER A 668 0.49 5.96 -18.65
CA SER A 668 -0.66 6.69 -19.18
C SER A 668 -1.17 7.72 -18.16
N CYS A 669 -1.91 8.72 -18.62
CA CYS A 669 -2.55 9.70 -17.75
C CYS A 669 -3.94 10.11 -18.27
N GLY A 670 -4.94 10.03 -17.41
CA GLY A 670 -6.30 10.54 -17.68
C GLY A 670 -6.49 11.94 -17.11
N PHE A 671 -7.19 12.81 -17.85
CA PHE A 671 -7.43 14.21 -17.48
C PHE A 671 -8.92 14.48 -17.26
N TYR A 672 -9.25 15.22 -16.20
CA TYR A 672 -10.62 15.50 -15.78
C TYR A 672 -10.81 16.97 -15.39
N ASP A 673 -12.02 17.47 -15.61
CA ASP A 673 -12.44 18.81 -15.19
C ASP A 673 -12.74 18.84 -13.68
N GLU A 674 -13.16 20.01 -13.16
CA GLU A 674 -13.49 20.17 -11.74
C GLU A 674 -14.56 19.17 -11.24
N GLY A 675 -15.52 18.80 -12.11
CA GLY A 675 -16.59 17.85 -11.82
C GLY A 675 -16.22 16.38 -12.05
N TRP A 676 -14.93 16.06 -12.25
CA TRP A 676 -14.42 14.72 -12.57
C TRP A 676 -14.94 14.15 -13.90
N ASN A 677 -15.42 14.99 -14.82
CA ASN A 677 -15.77 14.56 -16.17
C ASN A 677 -14.50 14.41 -17.01
N PRO A 678 -14.38 13.36 -17.85
CA PRO A 678 -13.21 13.19 -18.71
C PRO A 678 -13.06 14.35 -19.71
N VAL A 679 -11.88 14.98 -19.72
CA VAL A 679 -11.48 16.01 -20.69
C VAL A 679 -10.62 15.41 -21.81
N GLY A 680 -9.82 14.38 -21.48
CA GLY A 680 -8.97 13.65 -22.41
C GLY A 680 -7.99 12.74 -21.70
N HIS A 681 -6.98 12.27 -22.43
CA HIS A 681 -5.91 11.43 -21.89
C HIS A 681 -4.64 11.60 -22.74
N CYS A 682 -3.53 11.09 -22.23
CA CYS A 682 -2.27 10.91 -22.93
C CYS A 682 -1.77 9.49 -22.65
N ASP A 683 -1.58 8.68 -23.69
CA ASP A 683 -1.12 7.29 -23.60
C ASP A 683 -0.46 6.86 -24.94
N PHE A 684 -0.14 5.58 -25.08
CA PHE A 684 0.46 5.01 -26.29
C PHE A 684 -0.38 5.23 -27.57
N THR A 685 -1.70 5.41 -27.46
CA THR A 685 -2.59 5.70 -28.59
C THR A 685 -2.66 7.19 -28.91
N GLN A 686 -2.38 8.05 -27.94
CA GLN A 686 -2.42 9.50 -28.08
C GLN A 686 -1.22 10.14 -27.35
N LEU A 687 -0.12 10.31 -28.07
CA LEU A 687 1.17 10.77 -27.52
C LEU A 687 1.21 12.26 -27.13
N ARG A 688 0.21 13.05 -27.55
CA ARG A 688 0.08 14.47 -27.21
C ARG A 688 -1.35 14.81 -26.80
N PHE A 689 -1.48 15.62 -25.75
CA PHE A 689 -2.76 16.18 -25.35
C PHE A 689 -2.72 17.71 -25.44
N ARG A 690 -3.68 18.29 -26.19
CA ARG A 690 -3.91 19.73 -26.37
C ARG A 690 -2.59 20.50 -26.60
N HIS A 691 -1.93 20.17 -27.72
CA HIS A 691 -0.56 20.54 -28.01
C HIS A 691 0.41 19.87 -27.03
N ASP A 692 1.08 20.66 -26.19
CA ASP A 692 2.16 20.19 -25.31
C ASP A 692 1.73 20.27 -23.84
N ALA A 693 0.43 20.25 -23.57
CA ALA A 693 -0.08 20.19 -22.20
C ALA A 693 0.28 18.84 -21.54
N ALA A 694 0.27 17.76 -22.34
CA ALA A 694 0.96 16.52 -21.98
C ALA A 694 1.65 15.88 -23.20
N VAL A 695 2.84 15.31 -22.97
CA VAL A 695 3.67 14.70 -24.02
C VAL A 695 4.21 13.35 -23.55
N HIS A 696 3.96 12.29 -24.31
CA HIS A 696 4.44 10.93 -24.07
C HIS A 696 5.71 10.65 -24.87
N SER A 697 6.67 9.93 -24.29
CA SER A 697 7.96 9.63 -24.93
C SER A 697 7.93 8.56 -26.03
N GLY A 698 6.75 8.22 -26.53
CA GLY A 698 6.51 7.06 -27.38
C GLY A 698 6.37 5.76 -26.59
N ASP A 699 5.92 4.73 -27.30
CA ASP A 699 5.50 3.42 -26.79
C ASP A 699 6.56 2.36 -27.10
N LEU A 700 7.13 1.74 -26.05
CA LEU A 700 8.08 0.64 -26.18
C LEU A 700 7.39 -0.68 -25.79
N THR A 701 7.22 -1.61 -26.72
CA THR A 701 6.41 -2.83 -26.47
C THR A 701 7.20 -4.05 -25.99
N SER A 702 8.49 -3.87 -25.69
CA SER A 702 9.41 -4.93 -25.24
C SER A 702 10.62 -4.33 -24.53
N ALA A 703 11.18 -5.06 -23.57
CA ALA A 703 12.24 -4.55 -22.72
C ALA A 703 13.39 -5.56 -22.50
N PRO A 704 14.06 -6.07 -23.55
CA PRO A 704 15.11 -7.07 -23.38
C PRO A 704 16.24 -6.58 -22.44
N ALA A 705 16.68 -7.47 -21.55
CA ALA A 705 17.86 -7.25 -20.73
C ALA A 705 19.13 -7.12 -21.60
N PRO A 706 20.16 -6.35 -21.18
CA PRO A 706 20.24 -5.62 -19.90
C PRO A 706 19.62 -4.22 -19.91
N LEU A 707 19.28 -3.68 -21.09
CA LEU A 707 18.85 -2.28 -21.24
C LEU A 707 17.45 -2.01 -20.68
N GLY A 708 16.51 -2.95 -20.87
CA GLY A 708 15.11 -2.73 -20.52
C GLY A 708 14.43 -1.66 -21.39
N ALA A 709 13.29 -1.15 -20.94
CA ALA A 709 12.53 -0.08 -21.58
C ALA A 709 12.18 1.01 -20.57
N THR A 710 12.12 2.26 -21.04
CA THR A 710 11.70 3.41 -20.23
C THR A 710 10.68 4.24 -21.00
N GLU A 711 9.59 4.59 -20.33
CA GLU A 711 8.63 5.58 -20.81
C GLU A 711 8.59 6.79 -19.88
N PHE A 712 8.44 7.97 -20.49
CA PHE A 712 8.22 9.23 -19.81
C PHE A 712 6.93 9.89 -20.28
N LEU A 713 6.30 10.62 -19.37
CA LEU A 713 5.12 11.44 -19.69
C LEU A 713 5.22 12.77 -18.96
N ASP A 714 5.43 13.84 -19.73
CA ASP A 714 5.54 15.21 -19.22
C ASP A 714 4.16 15.86 -19.11
N LEU A 715 3.87 16.44 -17.96
CA LEU A 715 2.63 17.16 -17.65
C LEU A 715 2.95 18.63 -17.38
N ASN A 716 2.63 19.51 -18.33
CA ASN A 716 2.79 20.95 -18.17
C ASN A 716 1.58 21.52 -17.42
N ARG A 717 1.77 21.97 -16.18
CA ARG A 717 0.68 22.36 -15.28
C ARG A 717 -0.13 23.55 -15.81
N SER A 718 0.53 24.61 -16.29
CA SER A 718 -0.16 25.80 -16.77
C SER A 718 -0.93 25.56 -18.07
N ALA A 719 -0.36 24.75 -18.97
CA ALA A 719 -1.03 24.34 -20.20
C ALA A 719 -2.22 23.41 -19.93
N LEU A 720 -2.11 22.48 -18.97
CA LEU A 720 -3.22 21.63 -18.53
C LEU A 720 -4.39 22.45 -17.97
N LEU A 721 -4.11 23.45 -17.14
CA LEU A 721 -5.15 24.36 -16.62
C LEU A 721 -5.84 25.12 -17.74
N THR A 722 -5.07 25.63 -18.71
CA THR A 722 -5.61 26.31 -19.90
C THR A 722 -6.48 25.39 -20.75
N ALA A 723 -6.15 24.09 -20.76
CA ALA A 723 -6.93 23.05 -21.43
C ALA A 723 -8.18 22.59 -20.64
N GLY A 724 -8.49 23.20 -19.49
CA GLY A 724 -9.65 22.88 -18.66
C GLY A 724 -9.46 21.68 -17.73
N VAL A 725 -8.22 21.26 -17.48
CA VAL A 725 -7.91 20.12 -16.61
C VAL A 725 -7.74 20.59 -15.17
N ARG A 726 -8.55 20.05 -14.24
CA ARG A 726 -8.37 20.20 -12.79
C ARG A 726 -7.58 19.04 -12.20
N TRP A 727 -7.92 17.82 -12.63
CA TRP A 727 -7.37 16.58 -12.09
C TRP A 727 -6.62 15.80 -13.17
N ALA A 728 -5.43 15.32 -12.84
CA ALA A 728 -4.70 14.36 -13.65
C ALA A 728 -4.45 13.08 -12.87
N VAL A 729 -4.72 11.93 -13.48
CA VAL A 729 -4.64 10.61 -12.83
C VAL A 729 -3.73 9.70 -13.66
N PRO A 730 -2.45 9.59 -13.27
CA PRO A 730 -1.53 8.63 -13.86
C PRO A 730 -1.97 7.19 -13.63
N VAL A 731 -1.67 6.31 -14.59
CA VAL A 731 -1.88 4.88 -14.49
C VAL A 731 -0.71 4.16 -15.17
N VAL A 732 -0.25 3.08 -14.53
CA VAL A 732 0.61 2.08 -15.16
C VAL A 732 -0.26 0.88 -15.50
N LEU A 733 -0.23 0.43 -16.75
CA LEU A 733 -0.99 -0.73 -17.25
C LEU A 733 -0.02 -1.82 -17.69
N SER A 734 -0.38 -3.10 -17.50
CA SER A 734 0.27 -4.20 -18.21
C SER A 734 -0.56 -4.56 -19.43
N TYR A 735 -0.10 -4.16 -20.62
CA TYR A 735 -0.79 -4.38 -21.89
C TYR A 735 -0.99 -5.87 -22.18
N ASN A 736 0.08 -6.65 -22.02
CA ASN A 736 0.10 -8.08 -22.32
C ASN A 736 -0.32 -9.00 -21.16
N ASP A 737 -1.00 -8.42 -20.16
CA ASP A 737 -1.67 -9.12 -19.06
C ASP A 737 -0.71 -9.86 -18.10
N VAL A 738 0.53 -9.36 -17.96
CA VAL A 738 1.56 -9.86 -17.03
C VAL A 738 1.29 -9.29 -15.62
N PRO A 739 1.04 -10.14 -14.61
CA PRO A 739 0.93 -9.68 -13.23
C PRO A 739 2.21 -9.00 -12.75
N PHE A 740 2.09 -7.90 -12.00
CA PHE A 740 3.24 -7.14 -11.52
C PHE A 740 4.19 -7.95 -10.62
N GLU A 741 3.69 -9.00 -9.94
CA GLU A 741 4.53 -9.91 -9.15
C GLU A 741 5.39 -10.89 -9.97
N LEU A 742 5.19 -10.98 -11.28
CA LEU A 742 6.07 -11.73 -12.19
C LEU A 742 7.14 -10.86 -12.86
N LEU A 743 7.19 -9.57 -12.53
CA LEU A 743 8.16 -8.65 -13.10
C LEU A 743 9.51 -8.79 -12.37
N ASP A 744 10.56 -9.07 -13.13
CA ASP A 744 11.91 -9.26 -12.58
C ASP A 744 12.54 -7.93 -12.13
N ALA A 745 12.31 -6.86 -12.90
CA ALA A 745 12.76 -5.51 -12.58
C ALA A 745 11.80 -4.49 -13.19
N ALA A 746 10.91 -3.91 -12.38
CA ALA A 746 10.02 -2.84 -12.82
C ALA A 746 9.73 -1.82 -11.70
N PHE A 747 9.75 -0.55 -12.07
CA PHE A 747 9.42 0.55 -11.17
C PHE A 747 8.84 1.74 -11.95
N ALA A 748 8.10 2.58 -11.24
CA ALA A 748 7.57 3.82 -11.77
C ALA A 748 7.78 4.95 -10.76
N GLY A 749 7.54 6.18 -11.17
CA GLY A 749 7.72 7.33 -10.31
C GLY A 749 7.41 8.64 -10.99
N PHE A 750 7.74 9.73 -10.29
CA PHE A 750 7.68 11.07 -10.88
C PHE A 750 8.79 11.97 -10.34
N SER A 751 9.21 12.91 -11.19
CA SER A 751 10.25 13.90 -10.94
C SER A 751 9.80 15.28 -11.41
N LEU A 752 10.55 16.30 -11.01
CA LEU A 752 10.39 17.66 -11.50
C LEU A 752 11.59 17.99 -12.39
N PRO A 753 11.54 17.75 -13.71
CA PRO A 753 12.70 17.90 -14.57
C PRO A 753 13.24 19.34 -14.55
N GLY A 754 14.55 19.47 -14.71
CA GLY A 754 15.18 20.75 -15.01
C GLY A 754 14.81 21.27 -16.42
N PRO A 755 15.11 22.55 -16.71
CA PRO A 755 14.97 23.07 -18.06
C PRO A 755 15.83 22.27 -19.05
N ARG A 756 15.23 21.78 -20.14
CA ARG A 756 15.89 20.96 -21.19
C ARG A 756 16.34 19.56 -20.76
N SER A 757 15.88 19.06 -19.61
CA SER A 757 16.19 17.68 -19.20
C SER A 757 15.54 16.67 -20.17
N ARG A 758 16.38 15.82 -20.78
CA ARG A 758 15.94 14.78 -21.72
C ARG A 758 15.64 13.43 -21.05
N GLY A 759 16.26 13.17 -19.90
CA GLY A 759 16.14 11.90 -19.17
C GLY A 759 15.62 12.07 -17.73
N LEU A 760 16.04 11.14 -16.86
CA LEU A 760 15.72 11.15 -15.44
C LEU A 760 16.79 11.94 -14.66
N ASP A 761 16.37 13.04 -14.01
CA ASP A 761 17.23 13.83 -13.13
C ASP A 761 17.23 13.22 -11.71
N ALA A 762 18.29 12.46 -11.37
CA ALA A 762 18.41 11.71 -10.11
C ALA A 762 18.04 12.52 -8.85
N GLY A 763 18.67 13.67 -8.63
CA GLY A 763 18.42 14.55 -7.48
C GLY A 763 17.05 15.24 -7.49
N ARG A 764 16.27 15.10 -8.56
CA ARG A 764 14.94 15.73 -8.73
C ARG A 764 13.79 14.72 -8.80
N VAL A 765 14.08 13.44 -8.52
CA VAL A 765 13.06 12.42 -8.27
C VAL A 765 12.36 12.71 -6.96
N MET A 766 11.04 12.92 -7.02
CA MET A 766 10.21 13.11 -5.82
C MET A 766 9.79 11.77 -5.24
N GLN A 767 9.42 10.82 -6.10
CA GLN A 767 8.98 9.50 -5.70
C GLN A 767 9.39 8.46 -6.74
N LYS A 768 9.92 7.33 -6.26
CA LYS A 768 10.09 6.09 -7.01
C LYS A 768 9.38 4.99 -6.25
N PHE A 769 8.65 4.13 -6.94
CA PHE A 769 7.98 2.99 -6.35
C PHE A 769 8.01 1.75 -7.24
N GLY A 770 8.06 0.58 -6.61
CA GLY A 770 7.99 -0.70 -7.33
C GLY A 770 6.56 -1.06 -7.76
N LEU A 771 6.42 -1.88 -8.80
CA LEU A 771 5.15 -2.51 -9.17
C LEU A 771 5.05 -3.88 -8.50
N ARG A 772 3.92 -4.21 -7.86
CA ARG A 772 3.79 -5.45 -7.06
C ARG A 772 2.41 -6.08 -7.08
N GLY A 773 2.39 -7.37 -6.71
CA GLY A 773 1.20 -8.19 -6.50
C GLY A 773 0.59 -8.72 -7.81
N ASP A 774 -0.46 -9.51 -7.68
CA ASP A 774 -1.29 -10.01 -8.80
C ASP A 774 -2.15 -8.91 -9.48
N ALA A 775 -1.71 -7.65 -9.38
CA ALA A 775 -2.30 -6.52 -10.08
C ALA A 775 -1.68 -6.41 -11.48
N LYS A 776 -2.44 -5.80 -12.39
CA LYS A 776 -2.06 -5.55 -13.79
C LYS A 776 -2.30 -4.10 -14.21
N SER A 777 -2.71 -3.29 -13.24
CA SER A 777 -2.95 -1.87 -13.38
C SER A 777 -2.80 -1.20 -12.02
N LEU A 778 -2.20 -0.01 -12.01
CA LEU A 778 -1.96 0.76 -10.81
C LEU A 778 -2.18 2.24 -11.10
N ALA A 779 -3.07 2.88 -10.34
CA ALA A 779 -3.18 4.33 -10.25
C ALA A 779 -2.44 4.79 -8.98
N PRO A 780 -1.18 5.26 -9.08
CA PRO A 780 -0.35 5.55 -7.91
C PRO A 780 -0.79 6.81 -7.18
N LEU A 781 -1.30 7.82 -7.90
CA LEU A 781 -1.55 9.14 -7.37
C LEU A 781 -2.68 9.87 -8.09
N VAL A 782 -3.14 10.96 -7.47
CA VAL A 782 -4.02 11.96 -8.09
C VAL A 782 -3.33 13.31 -8.00
N LEU A 783 -3.20 14.01 -9.12
CA LEU A 783 -2.64 15.37 -9.19
C LEU A 783 -3.79 16.40 -9.24
N ASP A 784 -3.81 17.29 -8.26
CA ASP A 784 -4.55 18.55 -8.33
C ASP A 784 -3.67 19.58 -9.06
N VAL A 785 -3.98 19.81 -10.34
CA VAL A 785 -3.14 20.63 -11.22
C VAL A 785 -3.14 22.10 -10.75
N ALA A 786 -4.31 22.58 -10.31
CA ALA A 786 -4.53 23.96 -9.90
C ALA A 786 -3.90 24.26 -8.54
N ALA A 787 -4.12 23.40 -7.54
CA ALA A 787 -3.48 23.56 -6.24
C ALA A 787 -1.97 23.26 -6.28
N GLY A 788 -1.51 22.51 -7.29
CA GLY A 788 -0.12 22.07 -7.37
C GLY A 788 0.20 21.08 -6.28
N SER A 789 -0.68 20.10 -6.06
CA SER A 789 -0.50 19.10 -5.02
C SER A 789 -0.80 17.70 -5.53
N VAL A 790 -0.10 16.72 -4.98
CA VAL A 790 -0.31 15.31 -5.28
C VAL A 790 -0.86 14.58 -4.06
N MET A 791 -1.91 13.79 -4.25
CA MET A 791 -2.38 12.81 -3.26
C MET A 791 -1.84 11.43 -3.62
N TRP A 792 -1.17 10.79 -2.67
CA TRP A 792 -0.72 9.40 -2.82
C TRP A 792 -1.89 8.43 -2.60
N VAL A 793 -2.20 7.60 -3.59
CA VAL A 793 -3.40 6.75 -3.58
C VAL A 793 -3.07 5.27 -3.61
N ASP A 794 -2.12 4.85 -4.44
CA ASP A 794 -1.65 3.46 -4.59
C ASP A 794 -2.81 2.45 -4.72
N ALA A 795 -3.64 2.66 -5.76
CA ALA A 795 -4.84 1.85 -6.02
C ALA A 795 -4.70 1.01 -7.29
N SER A 796 -4.80 -0.31 -7.14
CA SER A 796 -4.93 -1.24 -8.26
C SER A 796 -6.37 -1.33 -8.75
N MET A 797 -6.53 -1.33 -10.06
CA MET A 797 -7.83 -1.51 -10.70
C MET A 797 -8.03 -2.99 -11.07
N SER A 798 -9.28 -3.44 -11.05
CA SER A 798 -9.60 -4.75 -11.62
C SER A 798 -9.72 -4.62 -13.13
N THR A 799 -8.62 -4.87 -13.84
CA THR A 799 -8.62 -5.00 -15.30
C THR A 799 -8.82 -6.48 -15.70
N LYS A 800 -9.36 -6.72 -16.90
CA LYS A 800 -9.65 -8.08 -17.40
C LYS A 800 -9.14 -8.26 -18.83
N GLY A 801 -8.36 -9.31 -19.07
CA GLY A 801 -7.88 -9.73 -20.39
C GLY A 801 -6.78 -8.86 -20.98
N TYR A 802 -6.41 -9.11 -22.23
CA TYR A 802 -5.35 -8.40 -22.96
C TYR A 802 -5.74 -6.93 -23.31
N GLY A 803 -4.76 -6.10 -23.66
CA GLY A 803 -4.94 -4.83 -24.38
C GLY A 803 -5.62 -3.71 -23.59
N HIS A 804 -5.09 -3.38 -22.41
CA HIS A 804 -5.61 -2.32 -21.57
C HIS A 804 -5.28 -0.93 -22.12
N SER A 805 -6.23 0.01 -22.08
CA SER A 805 -6.00 1.42 -22.43
C SER A 805 -6.87 2.35 -21.59
N ILE A 806 -6.45 3.63 -21.46
CA ILE A 806 -7.26 4.64 -20.76
C ILE A 806 -8.51 4.97 -21.56
N GLY A 807 -8.44 5.06 -22.89
CA GLY A 807 -9.59 5.38 -23.74
C GLY A 807 -10.83 4.51 -23.44
N ALA A 808 -10.64 3.21 -23.16
CA ALA A 808 -11.73 2.29 -22.83
C ALA A 808 -12.27 2.41 -21.38
N HIS A 809 -11.52 3.04 -20.47
CA HIS A 809 -11.75 2.96 -19.02
C HIS A 809 -11.70 4.30 -18.28
N GLY A 810 -11.48 5.43 -18.97
CA GLY A 810 -11.26 6.75 -18.38
C GLY A 810 -12.37 7.20 -17.42
N ALA A 811 -13.64 7.03 -17.78
CA ALA A 811 -14.74 7.41 -16.87
C ALA A 811 -14.76 6.60 -15.56
N ARG A 812 -14.32 5.33 -15.58
CA ARG A 812 -14.21 4.51 -14.37
C ARG A 812 -13.01 4.93 -13.53
N LEU A 813 -11.89 5.27 -14.18
CA LEU A 813 -10.69 5.79 -13.53
C LEU A 813 -11.00 7.10 -12.78
N GLY A 814 -11.63 8.06 -13.47
CA GLY A 814 -12.03 9.33 -12.86
C GLY A 814 -12.94 9.15 -11.64
N ARG A 815 -13.95 8.27 -11.74
CA ARG A 815 -14.82 7.95 -10.59
C ARG A 815 -14.07 7.33 -9.42
N LEU A 816 -13.17 6.38 -9.69
CA LEU A 816 -12.35 5.76 -8.64
C LEU A 816 -11.47 6.81 -7.96
N ALA A 817 -10.82 7.67 -8.74
CA ALA A 817 -9.97 8.74 -8.24
C ALA A 817 -10.76 9.75 -7.39
N ALA A 818 -11.95 10.16 -7.86
CA ALA A 818 -12.87 11.04 -7.12
C ALA A 818 -13.29 10.40 -5.78
N ASP A 819 -13.77 9.17 -5.81
CA ASP A 819 -14.24 8.46 -4.61
C ASP A 819 -13.10 8.23 -3.60
N LEU A 820 -11.86 8.08 -4.07
CA LEU A 820 -10.68 7.98 -3.22
C LEU A 820 -10.26 9.34 -2.67
N TRP A 821 -10.28 10.39 -3.49
CA TRP A 821 -10.00 11.76 -3.06
C TRP A 821 -10.93 12.20 -1.95
N ASP A 822 -12.23 12.07 -2.14
CA ASP A 822 -13.22 12.38 -1.11
C ASP A 822 -13.00 11.52 0.13
N HIS A 823 -12.81 10.20 -0.04
CA HIS A 823 -12.58 9.30 1.07
C HIS A 823 -11.37 9.66 1.94
N PHE A 824 -10.28 10.13 1.34
CA PHE A 824 -9.08 10.52 2.08
C PHE A 824 -9.19 11.93 2.69
N GLN A 825 -9.93 12.85 2.06
CA GLN A 825 -10.11 14.23 2.53
C GLN A 825 -11.23 14.37 3.58
N ASP A 826 -12.22 13.48 3.62
CA ASP A 826 -13.41 13.61 4.49
C ASP A 826 -13.14 13.32 5.99
N GLY A 827 -11.87 13.19 6.42
CA GLY A 827 -11.49 13.10 7.83
C GLY A 827 -11.90 11.80 8.55
N HIS A 828 -12.28 10.75 7.80
CA HIS A 828 -12.75 9.47 8.35
C HIS A 828 -11.61 8.54 8.82
N ARG A 829 -10.40 9.07 9.01
CA ARG A 829 -9.20 8.31 9.32
C ARG A 829 -8.43 9.01 10.44
N PRO A 830 -7.73 8.24 11.29
CA PRO A 830 -6.81 8.82 12.24
C PRO A 830 -5.69 9.52 11.48
N THR A 831 -5.26 10.65 12.02
CA THR A 831 -4.22 11.51 11.48
C THR A 831 -2.96 11.41 12.35
N LEU A 832 -1.82 11.90 11.85
CA LEU A 832 -0.62 12.00 12.69
C LEU A 832 -0.81 12.97 13.85
N LEU A 833 -1.68 13.97 13.70
CA LEU A 833 -2.10 14.81 14.81
C LEU A 833 -2.82 13.99 15.88
N ASP A 834 -3.71 13.06 15.52
CA ASP A 834 -4.39 12.19 16.50
C ASP A 834 -3.39 11.35 17.30
N VAL A 835 -2.43 10.72 16.60
CA VAL A 835 -1.37 9.93 17.23
C VAL A 835 -0.57 10.79 18.19
N ALA A 836 -0.13 11.96 17.75
CA ALA A 836 0.63 12.87 18.59
C ALA A 836 -0.20 13.42 19.77
N ALA A 837 -1.50 13.66 19.57
CA ALA A 837 -2.42 14.15 20.60
C ALA A 837 -2.62 13.13 21.73
N TRP A 838 -2.79 11.83 21.43
CA TRP A 838 -2.90 10.80 22.48
C TRP A 838 -1.63 10.72 23.34
N HIS A 839 -0.46 10.88 22.73
CA HIS A 839 0.80 10.92 23.47
C HIS A 839 0.95 12.23 24.25
N ALA A 840 0.67 13.37 23.63
CA ALA A 840 0.75 14.69 24.26
C ALA A 840 -0.17 14.80 25.48
N ALA A 841 -1.44 14.40 25.34
CA ALA A 841 -2.44 14.49 26.39
C ALA A 841 -2.12 13.62 27.62
N ALA A 842 -1.43 12.49 27.45
CA ALA A 842 -1.02 11.62 28.56
C ALA A 842 0.35 11.95 29.13
N ARG A 843 1.26 12.45 28.29
CA ARG A 843 2.69 12.45 28.58
C ARG A 843 3.27 13.84 28.71
N ALA A 844 2.54 14.91 28.43
CA ALA A 844 3.02 16.29 28.57
C ALA A 844 2.15 17.12 29.51
N ASP A 845 2.77 18.05 30.25
CA ASP A 845 2.07 18.95 31.17
C ASP A 845 1.37 20.09 30.41
N ARG A 846 1.95 20.50 29.28
CA ARG A 846 1.45 21.56 28.39
C ARG A 846 1.46 21.08 26.95
N VAL A 847 0.42 21.42 26.19
CA VAL A 847 0.33 21.11 24.76
C VAL A 847 0.20 22.40 23.96
N LEU A 848 1.10 22.62 23.01
CA LEU A 848 1.04 23.73 22.06
C LEU A 848 0.69 23.19 20.68
N VAL A 849 -0.40 23.67 20.11
CA VAL A 849 -0.74 23.42 18.70
C VAL A 849 -0.32 24.65 17.90
N VAL A 850 0.64 24.50 16.99
CA VAL A 850 1.21 25.61 16.23
C VAL A 850 0.61 25.66 14.83
N HIS A 851 0.14 26.85 14.46
CA HIS A 851 -0.61 27.14 13.23
C HIS A 851 0.31 27.44 12.05
N ALA A 852 -0.25 27.49 10.85
CA ALA A 852 0.51 27.73 9.62
C ALA A 852 1.25 29.09 9.63
N ASP A 853 0.64 30.11 10.25
CA ASP A 853 1.21 31.47 10.40
C ASP A 853 2.27 31.60 11.50
N GLY A 854 2.56 30.53 12.24
CA GLY A 854 3.54 30.48 13.32
C GLY A 854 3.01 30.88 14.71
N THR A 855 1.74 31.30 14.81
CA THR A 855 1.04 31.45 16.09
C THR A 855 0.75 30.08 16.71
N ALA A 856 0.37 30.04 17.99
CA ALA A 856 0.06 28.79 18.69
C ALA A 856 -1.17 28.91 19.58
N THR A 857 -1.87 27.80 19.77
CA THR A 857 -2.90 27.64 20.81
C THR A 857 -2.35 26.77 21.91
N GLU A 858 -2.27 27.33 23.12
CA GLU A 858 -1.89 26.57 24.31
C GLU A 858 -3.11 25.87 24.93
N ILE A 859 -2.96 24.57 25.16
CA ILE A 859 -3.95 23.72 25.78
C ILE A 859 -3.37 23.25 27.11
N VAL A 860 -3.99 23.68 28.19
CA VAL A 860 -3.68 23.19 29.54
C VAL A 860 -4.25 21.78 29.64
N ALA A 861 -3.39 20.82 29.97
CA ALA A 861 -3.79 19.42 30.09
C ALA A 861 -4.89 19.28 31.16
N ALA A 862 -6.06 18.80 30.74
CA ALA A 862 -7.20 18.48 31.59
C ALA A 862 -7.45 16.97 31.56
N ASP A 863 -8.71 16.52 31.63
CA ASP A 863 -9.04 15.13 31.28
C ASP A 863 -8.41 14.77 29.91
N PRO A 864 -7.74 13.61 29.77
CA PRO A 864 -6.95 13.36 28.57
C PRO A 864 -7.79 13.27 27.28
N ALA A 865 -9.03 12.76 27.34
CA ALA A 865 -9.90 12.72 26.17
C ALA A 865 -10.37 14.13 25.77
N ALA A 866 -10.68 14.99 26.75
CA ALA A 866 -11.00 16.40 26.50
C ALA A 866 -9.80 17.16 25.90
N THR A 867 -8.58 16.85 26.34
CA THR A 867 -7.34 17.44 25.81
C THR A 867 -7.14 17.07 24.33
N VAL A 868 -7.35 15.81 23.96
CA VAL A 868 -7.28 15.36 22.56
C VAL A 868 -8.33 16.07 21.68
N ALA A 869 -9.56 16.24 22.19
CA ALA A 869 -10.60 17.00 21.50
C ALA A 869 -10.23 18.48 21.33
N ALA A 870 -9.64 19.11 22.34
CA ALA A 870 -9.14 20.48 22.27
C ALA A 870 -7.99 20.63 21.24
N VAL A 871 -7.07 19.66 21.16
CA VAL A 871 -5.99 19.65 20.16
C VAL A 871 -6.55 19.64 18.73
N ARG A 872 -7.56 18.80 18.48
CA ARG A 872 -8.23 18.76 17.16
C ARG A 872 -8.95 20.06 16.85
N ALA A 873 -9.65 20.65 17.83
CA ALA A 873 -10.33 21.92 17.65
C ALA A 873 -9.33 23.05 17.35
N ALA A 874 -8.20 23.08 18.05
CA ALA A 874 -7.12 24.03 17.80
C ALA A 874 -6.54 23.87 16.40
N ALA A 875 -6.29 22.64 15.92
CA ALA A 875 -5.69 22.44 14.59
C ALA A 875 -6.57 22.87 13.41
N VAL A 876 -7.87 23.09 13.62
CA VAL A 876 -8.80 23.64 12.61
C VAL A 876 -8.85 25.17 12.65
N ALA A 877 -8.38 25.79 13.74
CA ALA A 877 -8.31 27.25 13.84
C ALA A 877 -7.25 27.80 12.87
N PRO A 878 -7.51 28.93 12.19
CA PRO A 878 -6.57 29.50 11.22
C PRO A 878 -5.36 30.17 11.87
N THR A 879 -5.48 30.57 13.14
CA THR A 879 -4.48 31.33 13.90
C THR A 879 -4.73 31.12 15.40
N GLY A 880 -3.77 31.54 16.22
CA GLY A 880 -3.79 31.51 17.67
C GLY A 880 -3.08 32.72 18.27
N ASP A 881 -2.49 32.54 19.44
CA ASP A 881 -1.74 33.57 20.15
C ASP A 881 -0.25 33.53 19.76
N PRO A 882 0.55 34.58 20.04
CA PRO A 882 1.99 34.52 19.88
C PRO A 882 2.59 33.31 20.64
N ALA A 883 3.42 32.51 19.96
CA ALA A 883 3.93 31.27 20.51
C ALA A 883 4.70 31.51 21.83
N PRO A 884 4.32 30.85 22.94
CA PRO A 884 4.99 31.03 24.23
C PRO A 884 6.39 30.40 24.21
N GLU A 885 7.19 30.70 25.25
CA GLU A 885 8.53 30.14 25.43
C GLU A 885 8.48 28.61 25.56
N ARG A 886 9.45 27.95 24.92
CA ARG A 886 9.54 26.50 24.80
C ARG A 886 10.77 26.04 25.57
N ALA A 887 10.56 25.40 26.70
CA ALA A 887 11.61 24.96 27.59
C ALA A 887 11.33 23.56 28.13
N GLY A 888 12.40 22.85 28.49
CA GLY A 888 12.34 21.50 29.03
C GLY A 888 12.42 20.41 27.96
N ARG A 889 12.07 19.19 28.36
CA ARG A 889 12.05 18.02 27.50
C ARG A 889 10.80 18.03 26.62
N ILE A 890 10.99 18.02 25.31
CA ILE A 890 9.91 18.26 24.33
C ILE A 890 9.52 16.96 23.61
N LEU A 891 8.22 16.74 23.45
CA LEU A 891 7.65 15.88 22.42
C LEU A 891 7.19 16.74 21.24
N ALA A 892 7.90 16.68 20.12
CA ALA A 892 7.57 17.46 18.93
C ALA A 892 6.98 16.58 17.81
N ALA A 893 5.96 17.07 17.13
CA ALA A 893 5.42 16.45 15.93
C ALA A 893 5.34 17.50 14.81
N ALA A 894 6.04 17.27 13.70
CA ALA A 894 6.14 18.23 12.60
C ALA A 894 6.11 17.54 11.22
N VAL A 895 5.79 18.30 10.17
CA VAL A 895 5.81 17.75 8.79
C VAL A 895 7.24 17.46 8.29
N ASP A 896 8.23 18.27 8.67
CA ASP A 896 9.62 18.14 8.20
C ASP A 896 10.63 18.74 9.21
N PRO A 897 11.95 18.57 9.02
CA PRO A 897 12.97 19.09 9.94
C PRO A 897 13.04 20.62 9.98
N THR A 898 12.71 21.30 8.88
CA THR A 898 12.71 22.77 8.82
C THR A 898 11.60 23.32 9.71
N ARG A 899 10.41 22.73 9.61
CA ARG A 899 9.28 23.03 10.46
C ARG A 899 9.56 22.66 11.91
N LEU A 900 10.17 21.50 12.18
CA LEU A 900 10.60 21.14 13.54
C LEU A 900 11.53 22.20 14.17
N ALA A 901 12.49 22.73 13.42
CA ALA A 901 13.38 23.79 13.91
C ALA A 901 12.60 25.07 14.24
N GLN A 902 11.61 25.44 13.40
CA GLN A 902 10.71 26.57 13.68
C GLN A 902 9.84 26.32 14.92
N LEU A 903 9.42 25.07 15.15
CA LEU A 903 8.52 24.65 16.23
C LEU A 903 9.23 24.44 17.57
N ALA A 904 10.51 24.08 17.59
CA ALA A 904 11.19 23.76 18.83
C ALA A 904 11.90 24.96 19.49
N GLY A 905 12.29 25.97 18.71
CA GLY A 905 13.17 27.04 19.19
C GLY A 905 14.66 26.65 19.14
N ALA A 906 15.53 27.47 19.72
CA ALA A 906 16.99 27.35 19.54
C ALA A 906 17.69 26.32 20.46
N GLU A 907 17.11 26.00 21.62
CA GLU A 907 17.70 25.06 22.58
C GLU A 907 16.77 23.85 22.79
N VAL A 908 17.30 22.64 22.53
CA VAL A 908 16.56 21.38 22.71
C VAL A 908 17.23 20.57 23.82
N THR A 909 16.49 20.31 24.90
CA THR A 909 16.99 19.52 26.03
C THR A 909 17.18 18.05 25.63
N ALA A 910 18.24 17.42 26.14
CA ALA A 910 18.51 15.99 25.92
C ALA A 910 17.31 15.12 26.37
N GLY A 911 17.02 14.06 25.63
CA GLY A 911 15.84 13.21 25.84
C GLY A 911 14.56 13.71 25.14
N SER A 912 14.60 14.87 24.47
CA SER A 912 13.52 15.32 23.60
C SER A 912 13.32 14.38 22.41
N THR A 913 12.06 14.20 22.01
CA THR A 913 11.64 13.22 20.99
C THR A 913 10.87 13.92 19.88
N ALA A 914 11.17 13.58 18.62
CA ALA A 914 10.51 14.17 17.46
C ALA A 914 9.92 13.10 16.54
N ILE A 915 8.71 13.38 16.04
CA ILE A 915 8.06 12.63 14.96
C ILE A 915 8.03 13.53 13.74
N LEU A 916 8.57 13.06 12.63
CA LEU A 916 8.56 13.75 11.35
C LEU A 916 7.82 12.93 10.29
N VAL A 917 7.19 13.64 9.36
CA VAL A 917 6.53 13.00 8.21
C VAL A 917 7.52 12.76 7.09
N ASP A 918 8.30 13.78 6.76
CA ASP A 918 9.40 13.73 5.82
C ASP A 918 10.70 14.10 6.54
N GLY A 919 11.80 13.39 6.28
CA GLY A 919 13.09 13.69 6.91
C GLY A 919 13.33 12.95 8.23
N GLU A 920 14.48 13.23 8.84
CA GLU A 920 14.87 12.71 10.15
C GLU A 920 15.27 13.88 11.05
N ALA A 921 14.95 13.76 12.34
CA ALA A 921 15.35 14.74 13.32
C ALA A 921 16.82 14.51 13.69
N ALA A 922 17.65 15.54 13.52
CA ALA A 922 19.06 15.46 13.90
C ALA A 922 19.23 15.48 15.44
N PRO A 923 20.33 14.92 15.99
CA PRO A 923 20.64 15.08 17.41
C PRO A 923 20.58 16.57 17.84
N PRO A 924 20.07 16.87 19.05
CA PRO A 924 19.85 15.98 20.19
C PRO A 924 18.48 15.26 20.22
N TRP A 925 17.68 15.37 19.16
CA TRP A 925 16.38 14.68 19.08
C TRP A 925 16.55 13.17 19.03
N THR A 926 15.70 12.46 19.78
CA THR A 926 15.41 11.04 19.51
C THR A 926 14.31 10.98 18.46
N ALA A 927 14.64 10.48 17.26
CA ALA A 927 13.64 10.29 16.21
C ALA A 927 12.76 9.08 16.54
N VAL A 928 11.44 9.25 16.45
CA VAL A 928 10.47 8.16 16.56
C VAL A 928 9.51 8.21 15.38
N THR A 929 9.09 7.05 14.89
CA THR A 929 8.08 6.98 13.83
C THR A 929 6.67 6.94 14.43
N ALA A 930 5.68 7.31 13.63
CA ALA A 930 4.28 7.12 14.02
C ALA A 930 3.92 5.64 14.26
N ALA A 931 4.61 4.72 13.57
CA ALA A 931 4.46 3.29 13.81
C ALA A 931 4.97 2.89 15.20
N ASP A 932 6.10 3.45 15.65
CA ASP A 932 6.66 3.21 16.99
C ASP A 932 5.71 3.73 18.08
N LEU A 933 5.19 4.94 17.87
CA LEU A 933 4.20 5.53 18.78
C LEU A 933 2.92 4.71 18.86
N MET A 934 2.43 4.16 17.75
CA MET A 934 1.25 3.28 17.76
C MET A 934 1.57 1.90 18.37
N ALA A 935 2.78 1.38 18.16
CA ALA A 935 3.23 0.11 18.73
C ALA A 935 3.35 0.19 20.25
N ALA A 936 3.82 1.33 20.79
CA ALA A 936 3.92 1.58 22.22
C ALA A 936 2.54 1.58 22.94
N LEU A 937 1.43 1.71 22.20
CA LEU A 937 0.07 1.64 22.72
C LEU A 937 -0.54 0.23 22.68
N ILE A 938 0.19 -0.80 22.25
CA ILE A 938 -0.33 -2.17 22.28
C ILE A 938 -0.61 -2.57 23.75
N PRO A 939 -1.77 -3.18 24.07
CA PRO A 939 -2.03 -3.67 25.42
C PRO A 939 -0.91 -4.61 25.86
N ALA A 940 -0.47 -4.51 27.13
CA ALA A 940 0.34 -5.58 27.70
C ALA A 940 -0.48 -6.89 27.62
N PRO A 941 0.16 -8.04 27.33
CA PRO A 941 -0.53 -9.31 27.51
C PRO A 941 -1.05 -9.36 28.95
N GLU A 942 -2.33 -9.70 29.12
CA GLU A 942 -2.86 -10.00 30.44
C GLU A 942 -2.03 -11.19 30.97
N ASP A 943 -1.40 -11.00 32.13
CA ASP A 943 -0.87 -12.11 32.91
C ASP A 943 -2.10 -12.90 33.40
N ASP A 944 -2.54 -13.85 32.57
CA ASP A 944 -3.60 -14.82 32.88
C ASP A 944 -3.09 -15.86 33.90
#